data_AF-A0A0F4YPA2-F1
#
_entry.id   AF-A0A0F4YPA2-F1
#
_cell.length_a   1.000
_cell.length_b   1.000
_cell.length_c   1.000
_cell.angle_alpha   90.00
_cell.angle_beta   90.00
_cell.angle_gamma   90.00
#
_symmetry.space_group_name_H-M   'P 1'
#
loop_
_entity.id
_entity.type
_entity.pdbx_description
1 polymer ?
#
loop_
_entity_poly.entity_id
_entity_poly.type
_entity_poly.pdbx_seq_one_letter_code
_entity_poly.pdbx_strand_id
1 'polypeptide(L)'
;MTPAGSPLKEGGESRATPRHGRSASWTWSPDWSSGKVAERAAAIEHRIRQAEAQPVSPCKSKVCPDLHKDERLGREDLYPDSDEVLKAAQPEPRSDRFRLETPAERERLLAPTVDTGTSELPVPSIGREGIESILTRAGFAIKTRLYSFRSIPSLRSAPLQSALVPSVSPKKATPIPARGVELSGLNDVAVANSVKEPIKYSSLYLRARNRLSPIPYGPDISSPFHCSDNMAKNEGSEKAVAIPRLEELLRHPEDLDKIPALKAEYTRKKAAVDAQLREGLRDQLERVQQSLAILSEGQRQVSKTRDELQTIDKLCAESQTNVDDFAQIDKLARIQRNFEAVIMMKKGLESFSADVAQAESLLREDDEDLENQPNLLRAHMLISRLRDFRDEALDQIRKAKDASSEATLLDYFQGLDSVIDWFDDHLGTACMNLIPLVQSDNRSMVVRLAVVISREEKNDETVRALQEAQKDHEDLASRFKSMNIGPKTVRGYKEKFLQAIELYAQNQFDATKEEFLSDPDKLEKSFKWFFNDLYTVQQGMQSLMPKKWKIYNTYTKIYHRMMHDFLVGLIDDPELPSDNLLAIIHWSEKYYKKMAKLGWKQSDLVPNILDDREPELIRQWQNVILNAVDEWMERIFATEKKALVERTPDALETNAEGYFRTKTLGDMWRMLHEQIQAASASERADVIEGVIDSMFRALKGRQTAWQTLLDEECAKYKTASPDNADGLQQLQDWLIAVANDQIACIDDNEETGQIGYLTRFKRDLEPLVTPKYMASRATPELEALRDGYVDLSTHCLSQFVNLIFTVDFRTTLPDFFTQKWYGEFAIKRMTSTFEDYMSDYNSVLHPSLIDILVEELSDVLLIQYLSAVRNRGVKFRRQDPFTEKFKDDVLTVFNFFQKYPESFAATIKQKWRLVDWLVRLLEAEKGAGVVSVYEAFKNEYWDLHLSWVEAVLRTRDDFDRSMISSIKAKAAELNVERGLETIMSKVR
;
A
#
# COMPACT_ATOMS: atom_id res chain seq x y z
N MET A 1 23.72 -33.40 22.07
CA MET A 1 24.43 -34.60 22.53
C MET A 1 23.62 -35.83 22.17
N THR A 2 24.01 -36.53 21.10
CA THR A 2 23.75 -37.95 20.83
C THR A 2 24.89 -38.80 21.46
N PRO A 3 24.93 -40.16 21.40
CA PRO A 3 23.95 -41.17 20.96
C PRO A 3 23.81 -42.42 21.88
N ALA A 4 22.91 -43.36 21.53
CA ALA A 4 23.04 -44.84 21.57
C ALA A 4 21.77 -45.43 20.89
N GLY A 5 21.77 -46.43 19.98
CA GLY A 5 22.68 -47.56 19.72
C GLY A 5 22.23 -48.77 20.55
N SER A 6 21.77 -49.93 20.04
CA SER A 6 22.18 -50.72 18.86
C SER A 6 21.18 -51.90 18.57
N PRO A 7 21.37 -52.75 17.52
CA PRO A 7 20.26 -53.39 16.78
C PRO A 7 20.29 -54.95 16.68
N LEU A 8 19.66 -55.51 15.60
CA LEU A 8 19.68 -56.90 15.03
C LEU A 8 18.36 -57.70 15.27
N LYS A 9 17.72 -58.36 14.28
CA LYS A 9 18.29 -59.32 13.30
C LYS A 9 17.37 -59.57 12.06
N GLU A 10 17.90 -60.27 11.06
CA GLU A 10 17.33 -60.53 9.71
C GLU A 10 16.47 -61.82 9.61
N GLY A 11 15.75 -61.99 8.48
CA GLY A 11 15.67 -63.31 7.81
C GLY A 11 14.33 -63.80 7.22
N GLY A 12 14.11 -63.57 5.91
CA GLY A 12 13.33 -64.39 4.93
C GLY A 12 11.85 -64.77 5.22
N GLU A 13 11.03 -65.22 4.27
CA GLU A 13 10.90 -65.11 2.82
C GLU A 13 9.59 -65.87 2.45
N SER A 14 9.00 -65.59 1.27
CA SER A 14 8.06 -66.47 0.53
C SER A 14 6.56 -66.61 0.91
N ARG A 15 5.72 -66.00 0.05
CA ARG A 15 4.47 -66.50 -0.58
C ARG A 15 3.41 -67.27 0.25
N ALA A 16 2.17 -66.74 0.31
CA ALA A 16 1.13 -67.00 -0.73
C ALA A 16 -0.31 -66.53 -0.39
N THR A 17 -0.87 -65.70 -1.29
CA THR A 17 -2.32 -65.52 -1.63
C THR A 17 -3.34 -64.92 -0.63
N PRO A 18 -4.39 -64.22 -1.13
CA PRO A 18 -5.15 -63.26 -0.31
C PRO A 18 -6.63 -63.63 -0.06
N ARG A 19 -7.21 -63.09 1.03
CA ARG A 19 -8.67 -63.01 1.21
C ARG A 19 -9.12 -61.61 1.66
N HIS A 20 -9.83 -60.95 0.74
CA HIS A 20 -11.00 -60.09 1.00
C HIS A 20 -10.89 -59.02 2.09
N GLY A 21 -10.51 -57.80 1.69
CA GLY A 21 -10.88 -56.57 2.37
C GLY A 21 -11.59 -55.63 1.39
N ARG A 22 -12.84 -55.24 1.68
CA ARG A 22 -13.54 -54.19 0.93
C ARG A 22 -13.20 -52.84 1.59
N SER A 23 -12.70 -51.89 0.82
CA SER A 23 -12.75 -50.47 1.17
C SER A 23 -13.19 -49.70 -0.08
N ALA A 24 -14.35 -49.06 0.00
CA ALA A 24 -14.84 -48.20 -1.08
C ALA A 24 -14.14 -46.83 -0.99
N SER A 25 -13.30 -46.52 -1.97
CA SER A 25 -12.83 -45.16 -2.23
C SER A 25 -13.60 -44.60 -3.42
N TRP A 26 -14.62 -43.78 -3.15
CA TRP A 26 -15.29 -43.00 -4.18
C TRP A 26 -14.44 -41.78 -4.53
N THR A 27 -13.53 -41.92 -5.48
CA THR A 27 -12.89 -40.78 -6.15
C THR A 27 -13.68 -40.46 -7.42
N TRP A 28 -14.49 -39.40 -7.36
CA TRP A 28 -14.98 -38.75 -8.57
C TRP A 28 -13.79 -38.18 -9.35
N SER A 29 -13.74 -38.43 -10.65
CA SER A 29 -12.76 -37.84 -11.57
C SER A 29 -13.53 -37.06 -12.63
N PRO A 30 -13.55 -35.72 -12.57
CA PRO A 30 -14.17 -34.89 -13.60
C PRO A 30 -13.14 -34.65 -14.71
N ASP A 31 -13.07 -35.59 -15.66
CA ASP A 31 -12.23 -35.46 -16.85
C ASP A 31 -13.17 -35.42 -18.08
N TRP A 32 -13.71 -34.24 -18.35
CA TRP A 32 -14.44 -33.95 -19.59
C TRP A 32 -13.42 -33.55 -20.67
N SER A 33 -13.57 -34.15 -21.85
CA SER A 33 -12.55 -34.19 -22.91
C SER A 33 -12.17 -32.82 -23.49
N SER A 34 -11.14 -32.19 -22.91
CA SER A 34 -10.59 -30.89 -23.37
C SER A 34 -10.21 -30.88 -24.86
N GLY A 35 -9.70 -31.99 -25.39
CA GLY A 35 -9.28 -32.09 -26.80
C GLY A 35 -10.41 -31.96 -27.83
N LYS A 36 -11.62 -32.45 -27.53
CA LYS A 36 -12.79 -32.35 -28.44
C LYS A 36 -13.52 -31.02 -28.33
N VAL A 37 -13.38 -30.37 -27.18
CA VAL A 37 -13.99 -29.06 -26.93
C VAL A 37 -13.21 -27.99 -27.69
N ALA A 38 -11.87 -28.06 -27.71
CA ALA A 38 -11.03 -27.23 -28.58
C ALA A 38 -11.31 -27.45 -30.08
N GLU A 39 -11.57 -28.68 -30.52
CA GLU A 39 -11.94 -29.00 -31.90
C GLU A 39 -13.32 -28.40 -32.27
N ARG A 40 -14.28 -28.44 -31.34
CA ARG A 40 -15.59 -27.79 -31.47
C ARG A 40 -15.49 -26.26 -31.43
N ALA A 41 -14.62 -25.70 -30.61
CA ALA A 41 -14.33 -24.27 -30.58
C ALA A 41 -13.70 -23.80 -31.90
N ALA A 42 -12.73 -24.52 -32.44
CA ALA A 42 -12.18 -24.27 -33.77
C ALA A 42 -13.24 -24.40 -34.87
N ALA A 43 -14.15 -25.38 -34.78
CA ALA A 43 -15.27 -25.52 -35.72
C ALA A 43 -16.31 -24.40 -35.58
N ILE A 44 -16.55 -23.88 -34.36
CA ILE A 44 -17.42 -22.72 -34.10
C ILE A 44 -16.78 -21.45 -34.64
N GLU A 45 -15.49 -21.22 -34.38
CA GLU A 45 -14.75 -20.11 -35.01
C GLU A 45 -14.83 -20.16 -36.53
N HIS A 46 -14.64 -21.35 -37.11
CA HIS A 46 -14.73 -21.53 -38.56
C HIS A 46 -16.17 -21.31 -39.07
N ARG A 47 -17.19 -21.70 -38.31
CA ARG A 47 -18.61 -21.48 -38.65
C ARG A 47 -19.06 -20.04 -38.47
N ILE A 48 -18.55 -19.31 -37.48
CA ILE A 48 -18.75 -17.85 -37.34
C ILE A 48 -18.17 -17.16 -38.59
N ARG A 49 -16.89 -17.43 -38.91
CA ARG A 49 -16.22 -16.96 -40.14
C ARG A 49 -16.84 -17.43 -41.46
N GLN A 50 -17.68 -18.47 -41.47
CA GLN A 50 -18.38 -18.95 -42.67
C GLN A 50 -19.81 -18.40 -42.77
N ALA A 51 -20.49 -18.13 -41.65
CA ALA A 51 -21.77 -17.44 -41.63
C ALA A 51 -21.63 -16.00 -42.14
N GLU A 52 -20.49 -15.37 -41.86
CA GLU A 52 -20.04 -14.09 -42.44
C GLU A 52 -19.90 -14.09 -43.98
N ALA A 53 -19.92 -15.25 -44.66
CA ALA A 53 -19.60 -15.35 -46.09
C ALA A 53 -20.81 -15.63 -47.03
N GLN A 54 -22.05 -15.66 -46.52
CA GLN A 54 -23.23 -16.01 -47.32
C GLN A 54 -24.12 -14.81 -47.69
N PRO A 55 -24.27 -14.46 -48.99
CA PRO A 55 -25.11 -13.33 -49.40
C PRO A 55 -26.60 -13.69 -49.42
N VAL A 56 -27.40 -13.01 -48.59
CA VAL A 56 -28.87 -13.14 -48.59
C VAL A 56 -29.47 -12.52 -49.87
N SER A 57 -30.27 -13.30 -50.61
CA SER A 57 -30.84 -12.88 -51.88
C SER A 57 -31.93 -11.80 -51.74
N PRO A 58 -31.92 -10.70 -52.52
CA PRO A 58 -32.85 -9.58 -52.34
C PRO A 58 -34.24 -9.83 -52.95
N CYS A 59 -35.28 -9.76 -52.12
CA CYS A 59 -36.67 -9.80 -52.57
C CYS A 59 -37.14 -8.43 -53.11
N LYS A 60 -37.93 -8.42 -54.19
CA LYS A 60 -38.22 -7.21 -55.01
C LYS A 60 -39.64 -6.64 -54.83
N SER A 61 -39.74 -5.38 -54.41
CA SER A 61 -40.85 -4.44 -54.68
C SER A 61 -40.37 -3.01 -54.38
N LYS A 62 -40.01 -2.10 -55.30
CA LYS A 62 -40.53 -1.65 -56.61
C LYS A 62 -41.72 -0.66 -56.50
N VAL A 63 -41.61 0.48 -57.21
CA VAL A 63 -42.59 1.60 -57.41
C VAL A 63 -42.58 2.67 -56.30
N CYS A 64 -42.48 3.99 -56.53
CA CYS A 64 -42.12 4.83 -57.71
C CYS A 64 -41.63 6.26 -57.28
N PRO A 65 -41.17 7.15 -58.19
CA PRO A 65 -40.23 8.24 -57.88
C PRO A 65 -40.78 9.70 -58.07
N ASP A 66 -39.85 10.65 -58.27
CA ASP A 66 -39.93 12.08 -58.67
C ASP A 66 -39.72 13.11 -57.53
N LEU A 67 -39.01 14.24 -57.68
CA LEU A 67 -38.55 14.98 -58.88
C LEU A 67 -37.29 15.87 -58.60
N HIS A 68 -36.27 15.80 -59.48
CA HIS A 68 -35.19 16.75 -59.85
C HIS A 68 -34.69 17.92 -58.94
N LYS A 69 -33.34 18.08 -58.87
CA LYS A 69 -32.61 19.04 -59.76
C LYS A 69 -31.08 18.84 -59.85
N ASP A 70 -30.59 19.21 -61.03
CA ASP A 70 -29.27 19.28 -61.68
C ASP A 70 -28.13 19.92 -60.83
N GLU A 71 -26.82 19.70 -61.06
CA GLU A 71 -26.02 19.88 -62.32
C GLU A 71 -24.93 18.80 -62.60
N ARG A 72 -24.07 19.01 -63.63
CA ARG A 72 -23.39 17.95 -64.43
C ARG A 72 -21.85 18.02 -64.54
N LEU A 73 -21.24 16.81 -64.59
CA LEU A 73 -20.15 16.30 -65.49
C LEU A 73 -18.71 16.86 -65.53
N GLY A 74 -17.73 15.91 -65.52
CA GLY A 74 -16.38 15.97 -66.13
C GLY A 74 -15.24 15.63 -65.12
N ARG A 75 -14.53 14.48 -65.17
CA ARG A 75 -13.43 14.03 -66.08
C ARG A 75 -12.22 15.01 -66.12
N GLU A 76 -10.94 14.61 -66.13
CA GLU A 76 -10.23 13.30 -66.16
C GLU A 76 -8.74 13.49 -65.72
N ASP A 77 -8.11 12.44 -65.20
CA ASP A 77 -6.70 11.99 -65.37
C ASP A 77 -5.38 12.75 -64.98
N LEU A 78 -4.45 11.93 -64.43
CA LEU A 78 -2.97 11.81 -64.64
C LEU A 78 -1.91 12.75 -63.97
N TYR A 79 -1.11 12.15 -63.06
CA TYR A 79 0.38 12.09 -62.83
C TYR A 79 1.37 13.00 -63.65
N PRO A 80 2.67 13.19 -63.27
CA PRO A 80 3.55 12.28 -62.50
C PRO A 80 4.62 12.87 -61.52
N ASP A 81 5.43 11.93 -61.01
CA ASP A 81 6.67 11.91 -60.20
C ASP A 81 7.77 12.99 -60.38
N SER A 82 8.68 13.04 -59.40
CA SER A 82 10.14 12.96 -59.63
C SER A 82 10.92 12.50 -58.39
N ASP A 83 11.78 11.48 -58.54
CA ASP A 83 12.89 11.11 -57.63
C ASP A 83 13.98 12.23 -57.60
N GLU A 84 15.15 12.20 -56.94
CA GLU A 84 16.00 11.23 -56.21
C GLU A 84 17.00 12.13 -55.40
N VAL A 85 17.65 11.83 -54.25
CA VAL A 85 18.88 11.03 -54.06
C VAL A 85 19.32 11.08 -52.57
N LEU A 86 19.73 9.91 -52.05
CA LEU A 86 20.61 9.58 -50.90
C LEU A 86 21.58 10.69 -50.39
N LYS A 87 22.00 10.81 -49.11
CA LYS A 87 22.76 9.82 -48.30
C LYS A 87 23.12 10.40 -46.90
N ALA A 88 23.45 9.54 -45.93
CA ALA A 88 23.81 9.92 -44.55
C ALA A 88 25.33 9.95 -44.25
N ALA A 89 25.77 10.77 -43.27
CA ALA A 89 26.94 10.53 -42.40
C ALA A 89 27.02 11.51 -41.20
N GLN A 90 27.47 11.01 -40.04
CA GLN A 90 27.91 11.73 -38.81
C GLN A 90 29.47 11.76 -38.74
N PRO A 91 30.17 12.14 -37.63
CA PRO A 91 30.11 13.30 -36.69
C PRO A 91 31.51 13.95 -36.44
N GLU A 92 31.69 14.65 -35.29
CA GLU A 92 32.96 15.02 -34.56
C GLU A 92 33.64 16.39 -34.91
N PRO A 93 34.57 16.96 -34.08
CA PRO A 93 34.43 17.35 -32.65
C PRO A 93 35.26 18.62 -32.22
N ARG A 94 35.41 18.89 -30.88
CA ARG A 94 36.53 19.60 -30.17
C ARG A 94 36.71 21.14 -30.36
N SER A 95 37.44 21.91 -29.51
CA SER A 95 37.83 21.81 -28.07
C SER A 95 38.52 23.11 -27.55
N ASP A 96 38.56 23.28 -26.21
CA ASP A 96 39.59 23.97 -25.38
C ASP A 96 39.74 25.51 -25.20
N ARG A 97 39.62 25.91 -23.91
CA ARG A 97 40.48 26.78 -23.05
C ARG A 97 41.08 28.12 -23.56
N PHE A 98 40.87 29.21 -22.80
CA PHE A 98 41.79 29.67 -21.72
C PHE A 98 41.14 30.78 -20.83
N ARG A 99 41.89 31.44 -19.93
CA ARG A 99 41.44 32.01 -18.64
C ARG A 99 42.25 33.29 -18.23
N LEU A 100 41.77 34.02 -17.20
CA LEU A 100 42.44 35.08 -16.39
C LEU A 100 42.40 36.51 -17.01
N GLU A 101 42.38 37.65 -16.28
CA GLU A 101 42.18 37.99 -14.85
C GLU A 101 41.77 39.50 -14.65
N THR A 102 41.48 39.93 -13.42
CA THR A 102 40.97 41.28 -13.01
C THR A 102 42.09 42.34 -12.75
N PRO A 103 41.82 43.66 -12.54
CA PRO A 103 41.46 44.18 -11.19
C PRO A 103 40.51 45.44 -11.18
N ALA A 104 40.29 46.03 -10.00
CA ALA A 104 39.27 47.06 -9.69
C ALA A 104 39.84 48.44 -9.28
N GLU A 105 39.00 49.49 -9.19
CA GLU A 105 38.93 50.46 -8.05
C GLU A 105 37.79 51.53 -8.17
N ARG A 106 37.15 51.84 -7.02
CA ARG A 106 36.83 53.17 -6.39
C ARG A 106 36.57 54.44 -7.23
N GLU A 107 35.82 55.48 -6.80
CA GLU A 107 34.92 55.76 -5.66
C GLU A 107 34.07 57.05 -5.94
N ARG A 108 32.92 57.20 -5.26
CA ARG A 108 32.30 58.46 -4.75
C ARG A 108 31.76 59.60 -5.67
N LEU A 109 30.44 59.79 -5.50
CA LEU A 109 29.75 61.02 -5.00
C LEU A 109 29.36 62.20 -5.92
N LEU A 110 28.19 62.75 -5.55
CA LEU A 110 27.62 64.10 -5.79
C LEU A 110 26.86 64.38 -7.11
N ALA A 111 25.52 64.45 -6.97
CA ALA A 111 24.63 65.33 -7.76
C ALA A 111 24.84 66.82 -7.31
N PRO A 112 24.36 67.89 -8.00
CA PRO A 112 22.91 68.08 -8.29
C PRO A 112 22.48 68.97 -9.51
N THR A 113 21.21 68.82 -9.97
CA THR A 113 20.29 69.88 -10.54
C THR A 113 20.73 70.65 -11.83
N VAL A 114 19.91 71.32 -12.68
CA VAL A 114 18.59 72.00 -12.62
C VAL A 114 17.87 71.95 -14.00
N ASP A 115 16.53 71.89 -13.98
CA ASP A 115 15.43 72.27 -14.90
C ASP A 115 15.61 72.76 -16.37
N THR A 116 14.62 72.39 -17.20
CA THR A 116 13.62 73.29 -17.86
C THR A 116 12.50 72.39 -18.46
N GLY A 117 11.20 72.55 -18.21
CA GLY A 117 10.28 73.63 -18.62
C GLY A 117 9.80 73.39 -20.07
N THR A 118 8.52 73.31 -20.48
CA THR A 118 7.20 73.78 -19.97
C THR A 118 6.06 73.01 -20.70
N SER A 119 5.03 72.47 -20.02
CA SER A 119 3.66 73.03 -19.80
C SER A 119 2.75 73.22 -21.03
N GLU A 120 1.60 72.52 -21.07
CA GLU A 120 0.27 73.12 -21.36
C GLU A 120 -0.91 72.25 -20.84
N LEU A 121 -2.08 72.87 -20.64
CA LEU A 121 -3.28 72.39 -19.93
C LEU A 121 -4.54 72.71 -20.81
N PRO A 122 -5.72 72.04 -20.67
CA PRO A 122 -6.67 72.35 -19.58
C PRO A 122 -7.63 71.21 -19.10
N VAL A 123 -8.39 71.52 -18.05
CA VAL A 123 -9.37 70.68 -17.31
C VAL A 123 -10.82 70.99 -17.76
N PRO A 124 -11.85 70.20 -17.38
CA PRO A 124 -12.68 70.65 -16.23
C PRO A 124 -13.21 69.53 -15.30
N SER A 125 -13.90 69.94 -14.23
CA SER A 125 -14.00 69.27 -12.93
C SER A 125 -15.39 68.75 -12.52
N ILE A 126 -15.43 67.58 -11.86
CA ILE A 126 -16.36 67.15 -10.80
C ILE A 126 -15.54 66.22 -9.86
N GLY A 127 -15.61 66.21 -8.52
CA GLY A 127 -16.37 67.01 -7.54
C GLY A 127 -15.77 66.85 -6.12
N ARG A 128 -16.60 66.69 -5.07
CA ARG A 128 -16.22 66.23 -3.71
C ARG A 128 -17.36 65.40 -3.10
N GLU A 129 -17.08 64.23 -2.53
CA GLU A 129 -17.75 63.63 -1.35
C GLU A 129 -17.16 62.24 -1.01
N GLY A 130 -17.13 61.88 0.28
CA GLY A 130 -17.05 60.47 0.76
C GLY A 130 -15.67 59.77 0.83
N ILE A 131 -14.90 59.99 1.91
CA ILE A 131 -13.83 59.06 2.36
C ILE A 131 -14.30 58.16 3.54
N GLU A 132 -15.52 58.36 4.06
CA GLU A 132 -16.19 57.44 4.98
C GLU A 132 -17.03 56.40 4.23
N SER A 133 -16.47 55.24 3.86
CA SER A 133 -17.26 54.12 3.31
C SER A 133 -16.60 52.74 3.36
N ILE A 134 -15.27 52.65 3.26
CA ILE A 134 -14.57 51.36 3.02
C ILE A 134 -14.29 50.56 4.32
N LEU A 135 -14.60 51.11 5.51
CA LEU A 135 -14.45 50.41 6.79
C LEU A 135 -15.70 49.63 7.27
N THR A 136 -16.80 49.62 6.52
CA THR A 136 -18.08 49.06 7.00
C THR A 136 -18.68 47.98 6.09
N ARG A 137 -17.88 46.97 5.70
CA ARG A 137 -18.45 45.73 5.11
C ARG A 137 -17.70 44.41 5.36
N ALA A 138 -16.92 44.33 6.43
CA ALA A 138 -16.44 43.06 6.98
C ALA A 138 -17.10 42.81 8.35
N GLY A 139 -18.26 42.13 8.34
CA GLY A 139 -18.98 41.76 9.55
C GLY A 139 -18.25 40.64 10.30
N PHE A 140 -17.27 41.01 11.13
CA PHE A 140 -16.55 40.06 11.98
C PHE A 140 -17.47 39.46 13.05
N ALA A 141 -17.46 38.13 13.16
CA ALA A 141 -17.86 37.41 14.37
C ALA A 141 -16.87 36.26 14.68
N ILE A 142 -15.60 36.43 14.31
CA ILE A 142 -14.53 35.54 14.78
C ILE A 142 -14.31 35.86 16.25
N LYS A 143 -14.82 34.99 17.14
CA LYS A 143 -14.45 34.96 18.55
C LYS A 143 -13.05 34.40 18.69
N THR A 144 -12.04 35.21 18.38
CA THR A 144 -10.66 34.90 18.68
C THR A 144 -10.51 34.76 20.19
N ARG A 145 -10.40 33.52 20.69
CA ARG A 145 -9.91 33.30 22.06
C ARG A 145 -8.44 33.70 22.07
N LEU A 146 -8.16 34.89 22.58
CA LEU A 146 -6.82 35.33 22.96
C LEU A 146 -6.30 34.36 24.02
N TYR A 147 -5.47 33.40 23.60
CA TYR A 147 -4.71 32.55 24.50
C TYR A 147 -3.46 33.32 24.94
N SER A 148 -3.58 34.02 26.07
CA SER A 148 -2.42 34.56 26.80
C SER A 148 -1.37 33.47 27.06
N PHE A 149 -0.10 33.85 27.12
CA PHE A 149 1.11 33.01 27.27
C PHE A 149 1.20 32.13 28.54
N ARG A 150 0.11 31.95 29.26
CA ARG A 150 0.08 31.73 30.70
C ARG A 150 -0.02 30.28 31.18
N SER A 151 -0.07 29.27 30.30
CA SER A 151 -0.40 27.90 30.72
C SER A 151 0.12 26.76 29.83
N ILE A 152 1.32 26.25 30.16
CA ILE A 152 1.68 24.83 29.98
C ILE A 152 2.43 24.36 31.25
N PRO A 153 1.95 23.34 31.99
CA PRO A 153 2.63 22.84 33.18
C PRO A 153 3.83 21.96 32.82
N SER A 154 4.90 22.02 33.63
CA SER A 154 6.10 21.22 33.42
C SER A 154 5.84 19.72 33.61
N LEU A 155 6.18 18.90 32.61
CA LEU A 155 6.23 17.44 32.74
C LEU A 155 7.29 17.03 33.76
N ARG A 156 6.86 16.58 34.95
CA ARG A 156 7.69 15.84 35.91
C ARG A 156 7.07 14.48 36.22
N SER A 157 7.90 13.45 36.04
CA SER A 157 7.86 12.10 36.64
C SER A 157 6.67 11.76 37.54
N ALA A 158 5.86 10.79 37.11
CA ALA A 158 4.78 10.21 37.90
C ALA A 158 5.30 9.48 39.16
N PRO A 159 4.66 9.67 40.33
CA PRO A 159 4.67 8.69 41.42
C PRO A 159 3.43 7.80 41.35
N LEU A 160 3.60 6.53 41.72
CA LEU A 160 2.53 5.56 41.91
C LEU A 160 1.52 6.03 42.97
N GLN A 161 0.22 5.98 42.67
CA GLN A 161 -0.81 5.90 43.71
C GLN A 161 -2.03 5.08 43.28
N SER A 162 -2.55 4.30 44.23
CA SER A 162 -3.71 3.43 44.07
C SER A 162 -5.02 4.21 44.14
N ALA A 163 -5.96 3.92 43.24
CA ALA A 163 -7.36 4.25 43.42
C ALA A 163 -8.27 3.06 43.08
N LEU A 164 -8.85 2.53 44.15
CA LEU A 164 -10.22 2.05 44.31
C LEU A 164 -11.17 2.06 43.09
N VAL A 165 -11.77 0.89 42.86
CA VAL A 165 -12.88 0.61 41.94
C VAL A 165 -14.23 0.99 42.58
N PRO A 166 -15.21 1.54 41.83
CA PRO A 166 -16.55 1.82 42.35
C PRO A 166 -17.43 0.56 42.40
N SER A 167 -18.18 0.37 43.49
CA SER A 167 -19.11 -0.77 43.65
C SER A 167 -20.58 -0.35 43.67
N VAL A 168 -21.39 -1.02 42.85
CA VAL A 168 -22.86 -0.91 42.85
C VAL A 168 -23.47 -1.88 43.89
N SER A 169 -24.56 -1.46 44.54
CA SER A 169 -25.48 -2.24 45.40
C SER A 169 -25.88 -3.62 44.81
N PRO A 170 -26.35 -4.64 45.57
CA PRO A 170 -27.29 -4.48 46.71
C PRO A 170 -27.39 -5.59 47.80
N LYS A 171 -28.38 -5.43 48.70
CA LYS A 171 -29.16 -6.44 49.50
C LYS A 171 -28.59 -7.03 50.82
N LYS A 172 -29.16 -6.50 51.92
CA LYS A 172 -29.78 -7.13 53.13
C LYS A 172 -29.01 -8.17 54.00
N ALA A 173 -28.99 -7.87 55.30
CA ALA A 173 -28.71 -8.77 56.45
C ALA A 173 -29.79 -9.89 56.61
N THR A 174 -29.69 -10.92 57.47
CA THR A 174 -29.23 -11.09 58.89
C THR A 174 -29.11 -12.62 59.17
N PRO A 175 -28.80 -13.18 60.39
CA PRO A 175 -28.37 -12.62 61.70
C PRO A 175 -27.17 -13.32 62.42
N ILE A 176 -26.65 -12.63 63.47
CA ILE A 176 -26.13 -13.05 64.82
C ILE A 176 -26.29 -14.56 65.21
N PRO A 177 -25.45 -15.24 66.08
CA PRO A 177 -24.59 -14.62 67.12
C PRO A 177 -23.30 -15.32 67.70
N ALA A 178 -22.59 -14.53 68.53
CA ALA A 178 -22.03 -14.83 69.87
C ALA A 178 -20.69 -15.60 70.13
N ARG A 179 -19.97 -15.00 71.12
CA ARG A 179 -19.14 -15.58 72.21
C ARG A 179 -17.74 -16.16 71.92
N GLY A 180 -16.74 -15.53 72.57
CA GLY A 180 -16.14 -16.16 73.77
C GLY A 180 -14.68 -15.85 74.09
N VAL A 181 -14.45 -15.26 75.29
CA VAL A 181 -13.35 -15.56 76.25
C VAL A 181 -11.91 -15.30 75.75
N GLU A 182 -11.27 -14.18 76.11
CA GLU A 182 -10.50 -13.95 77.37
C GLU A 182 -9.34 -14.92 77.62
N LEU A 183 -8.11 -14.38 77.73
CA LEU A 183 -7.24 -14.48 78.93
C LEU A 183 -5.80 -13.97 78.63
N SER A 184 -5.39 -13.00 79.45
CA SER A 184 -4.06 -12.79 80.09
C SER A 184 -2.77 -13.30 79.41
N GLY A 185 -1.65 -12.57 79.40
CA GLY A 185 -1.31 -11.29 80.06
C GLY A 185 -0.12 -11.40 81.02
N LEU A 186 0.57 -10.26 81.20
CA LEU A 186 1.43 -9.87 82.33
C LEU A 186 2.94 -10.24 82.39
N ASN A 187 3.64 -9.29 83.01
CA ASN A 187 4.97 -9.27 83.64
C ASN A 187 6.23 -9.14 82.74
N ASP A 188 7.24 -8.29 83.08
CA ASP A 188 7.43 -7.51 84.31
C ASP A 188 8.39 -6.29 84.17
N VAL A 189 8.17 -5.27 85.03
CA VAL A 189 9.17 -4.42 85.76
C VAL A 189 10.19 -3.53 84.98
N ALA A 190 10.72 -2.41 85.50
CA ALA A 190 10.18 -1.15 86.07
C ALA A 190 11.35 -0.19 86.47
N VAL A 191 11.02 1.03 86.96
CA VAL A 191 11.82 1.92 87.84
C VAL A 191 12.94 2.85 87.25
N ALA A 192 12.54 4.12 87.08
CA ALA A 192 13.08 5.38 87.63
C ALA A 192 14.56 5.85 87.52
N ASN A 193 14.69 7.07 86.97
CA ASN A 193 15.49 8.25 87.37
C ASN A 193 16.59 8.14 88.47
N SER A 194 17.79 8.66 88.15
CA SER A 194 18.56 9.53 89.07
C SER A 194 19.60 10.41 88.36
N VAL A 195 19.80 11.62 88.89
CA VAL A 195 20.72 12.69 88.48
C VAL A 195 22.19 12.41 88.84
N LYS A 196 23.15 12.89 88.01
CA LYS A 196 24.38 13.63 88.44
C LYS A 196 25.25 14.17 87.27
N GLU A 197 25.71 15.40 87.42
CA GLU A 197 26.73 16.10 86.60
C GLU A 197 28.17 15.95 87.22
N PRO A 198 29.20 16.75 86.86
CA PRO A 198 29.99 16.74 85.61
C PRO A 198 31.53 16.62 85.88
N ILE A 199 32.40 16.75 84.84
CA ILE A 199 33.71 17.49 84.80
C ILE A 199 34.74 16.90 83.79
N LYS A 200 35.18 17.77 82.86
CA LYS A 200 36.50 17.98 82.17
C LYS A 200 37.54 16.82 82.05
N TYR A 201 38.22 16.71 80.89
CA TYR A 201 39.56 17.33 80.67
C TYR A 201 40.11 17.21 79.22
N SER A 202 41.00 18.17 78.90
CA SER A 202 41.94 18.40 77.78
C SER A 202 42.38 17.29 76.79
N SER A 203 42.49 17.70 75.50
CA SER A 203 43.54 17.46 74.47
C SER A 203 44.39 16.18 74.43
N LEU A 204 44.69 15.67 73.21
CA LEU A 204 46.05 15.52 72.62
C LEU A 204 46.03 14.84 71.20
N TYR A 205 46.42 15.62 70.17
CA TYR A 205 47.25 15.29 68.97
C TYR A 205 47.03 14.14 67.94
N LEU A 206 47.41 14.50 66.67
CA LEU A 206 48.05 13.70 65.58
C LEU A 206 47.20 12.60 64.90
N ARG A 207 47.04 12.50 63.55
CA ARG A 207 47.84 12.95 62.40
C ARG A 207 47.06 12.68 61.10
N ALA A 208 47.13 13.57 60.10
CA ALA A 208 46.44 13.39 58.82
C ALA A 208 47.09 12.35 57.89
N ARG A 209 46.28 11.74 57.00
CA ARG A 209 46.73 11.28 55.67
C ARG A 209 45.57 11.14 54.68
N ASN A 210 45.55 12.01 53.67
CA ASN A 210 44.61 11.94 52.56
C ASN A 210 44.86 10.71 51.67
N ARG A 211 43.78 10.11 51.16
CA ARG A 211 43.75 9.44 49.86
C ARG A 211 42.65 10.10 49.04
N LEU A 212 42.98 10.54 47.83
CA LEU A 212 42.05 11.07 46.84
C LEU A 212 42.33 10.42 45.49
N SER A 213 41.26 10.06 44.80
CA SER A 213 41.20 9.52 43.45
C SER A 213 39.73 9.52 43.02
N PRO A 214 39.40 9.66 41.72
CA PRO A 214 39.93 10.62 40.75
C PRO A 214 38.81 11.53 40.19
N ILE A 215 39.18 12.59 39.47
CA ILE A 215 38.24 13.56 38.85
C ILE A 215 38.14 13.28 37.33
N PRO A 216 36.94 13.28 36.72
CA PRO A 216 36.77 13.38 35.28
C PRO A 216 36.58 14.84 34.79
N TYR A 217 37.46 15.24 33.87
CA TYR A 217 37.30 16.13 32.71
C TYR A 217 36.46 17.42 32.74
N GLY A 218 37.16 18.52 32.44
CA GLY A 218 36.64 19.71 31.76
C GLY A 218 36.97 19.71 30.23
N PRO A 219 36.65 20.79 29.50
CA PRO A 219 36.02 20.67 28.17
C PRO A 219 36.94 20.69 26.94
N ASP A 220 36.40 20.18 25.83
CA ASP A 220 37.03 20.14 24.51
C ASP A 220 37.32 21.50 23.89
N ILE A 221 38.50 21.59 23.25
CA ILE A 221 38.83 22.64 22.28
C ILE A 221 38.65 22.04 20.88
N SER A 222 37.60 22.43 20.16
CA SER A 222 37.35 21.98 18.79
C SER A 222 37.06 23.14 17.83
N SER A 223 38.04 23.45 16.96
CA SER A 223 37.84 24.16 15.69
C SER A 223 38.93 23.66 14.71
N PRO A 224 38.62 23.45 13.42
CA PRO A 224 39.17 22.28 12.72
C PRO A 224 40.47 22.55 11.96
N PHE A 225 41.44 21.64 12.11
CA PHE A 225 42.44 21.39 11.07
C PHE A 225 41.97 20.23 10.19
N HIS A 226 41.75 20.53 8.92
CA HIS A 226 41.34 19.57 7.90
C HIS A 226 42.56 18.78 7.43
N CYS A 227 42.63 17.47 7.71
CA CYS A 227 43.48 16.56 6.95
C CYS A 227 42.86 15.16 6.92
N SER A 228 42.19 14.85 5.80
CA SER A 228 41.87 13.52 5.28
C SER A 228 41.51 12.40 6.27
N ASP A 229 40.34 12.50 6.90
CA ASP A 229 39.70 11.34 7.52
C ASP A 229 38.96 10.52 6.46
N ASN A 230 39.69 9.64 5.78
CA ASN A 230 39.19 8.81 4.68
C ASN A 230 39.56 7.32 4.89
N MET A 231 39.65 6.89 6.16
CA MET A 231 40.04 5.50 6.54
C MET A 231 39.24 4.90 7.72
N ALA A 232 38.16 5.53 8.18
CA ALA A 232 37.38 5.05 9.33
C ALA A 232 35.90 4.74 9.01
N LYS A 233 35.63 4.01 7.91
CA LYS A 233 34.31 3.40 7.65
C LYS A 233 34.33 2.21 6.68
N ASN A 234 35.23 1.23 6.91
CA ASN A 234 35.16 -0.08 6.24
C ASN A 234 35.52 -1.29 7.16
N GLU A 235 35.33 -1.16 8.47
CA GLU A 235 35.67 -2.23 9.45
C GLU A 235 34.74 -3.47 9.38
N GLY A 236 33.83 -3.54 8.41
CA GLY A 236 32.97 -4.70 8.14
C GLY A 236 33.52 -5.71 7.12
N SER A 237 34.55 -5.38 6.34
CA SER A 237 34.98 -6.22 5.19
C SER A 237 36.48 -6.53 5.10
N GLU A 238 37.36 -5.82 5.80
CA GLU A 238 38.82 -5.87 5.55
C GLU A 238 39.62 -6.93 6.35
N LYS A 239 38.96 -7.92 6.97
CA LYS A 239 39.64 -9.14 7.48
C LYS A 239 40.02 -10.15 6.39
N ALA A 240 39.83 -9.79 5.13
CA ALA A 240 40.22 -10.57 3.96
C ALA A 240 40.93 -9.72 2.89
N VAL A 241 42.00 -9.00 3.27
CA VAL A 241 43.06 -8.68 2.29
C VAL A 241 43.59 -10.02 1.80
N ALA A 242 43.23 -10.36 0.56
CA ALA A 242 43.35 -11.71 0.04
C ALA A 242 44.78 -12.25 0.20
N ILE A 243 44.92 -13.30 1.01
CA ILE A 243 45.75 -14.43 0.62
C ILE A 243 44.99 -14.99 -0.59
N PRO A 244 45.43 -14.77 -1.85
CA PRO A 244 44.81 -15.47 -2.96
C PRO A 244 45.03 -16.94 -2.67
N ARG A 245 43.96 -17.74 -2.65
CA ARG A 245 44.05 -19.13 -2.22
C ARG A 245 45.11 -19.80 -3.11
N LEU A 246 46.12 -20.47 -2.52
CA LEU A 246 47.17 -21.10 -3.33
C LEU A 246 46.58 -22.07 -4.37
N GLU A 247 45.43 -22.65 -4.03
CA GLU A 247 44.47 -23.38 -4.86
C GLU A 247 44.11 -22.72 -6.22
N GLU A 248 44.05 -21.39 -6.30
CA GLU A 248 43.73 -20.65 -7.53
C GLU A 248 44.95 -20.30 -8.36
N LEU A 249 46.14 -20.16 -7.74
CA LEU A 249 47.40 -19.86 -8.44
C LEU A 249 48.20 -21.08 -8.87
N LEU A 250 47.95 -22.25 -8.28
CA LEU A 250 48.69 -23.49 -8.52
C LEU A 250 47.74 -24.61 -8.98
N ARG A 251 47.09 -24.42 -10.13
CA ARG A 251 46.11 -25.39 -10.67
C ARG A 251 46.74 -26.48 -11.54
N HIS A 252 47.90 -26.21 -12.14
CA HIS A 252 48.61 -27.14 -13.01
C HIS A 252 50.02 -27.43 -12.48
N PRO A 253 50.61 -28.61 -12.74
CA PRO A 253 51.94 -28.96 -12.23
C PRO A 253 53.06 -28.03 -12.74
N GLU A 254 52.88 -27.39 -13.90
CA GLU A 254 53.80 -26.38 -14.45
C GLU A 254 53.76 -25.04 -13.66
N ASP A 255 52.73 -24.79 -12.86
CA ASP A 255 52.67 -23.59 -12.01
C ASP A 255 53.66 -23.64 -10.82
N LEU A 256 54.23 -24.81 -10.52
CA LEU A 256 55.27 -24.97 -9.48
C LEU A 256 56.52 -24.14 -9.76
N ASP A 257 56.86 -23.91 -11.03
CA ASP A 257 58.00 -23.07 -11.44
C ASP A 257 57.80 -21.58 -11.11
N LYS A 258 56.57 -21.16 -10.78
CA LYS A 258 56.25 -19.79 -10.34
C LYS A 258 56.50 -19.59 -8.84
N ILE A 259 56.66 -20.65 -8.05
CA ILE A 259 56.86 -20.59 -6.59
C ILE A 259 58.10 -19.74 -6.19
N PRO A 260 59.27 -19.81 -6.84
CA PRO A 260 60.42 -18.98 -6.48
C PRO A 260 60.13 -17.48 -6.67
N ALA A 261 59.44 -17.12 -7.74
CA ALA A 261 59.06 -15.73 -8.04
C ALA A 261 58.02 -15.21 -7.04
N LEU A 262 56.96 -15.98 -6.78
CA LEU A 262 55.96 -15.66 -5.76
C LEU A 262 56.60 -15.55 -4.36
N LYS A 263 57.52 -16.45 -4.00
CA LYS A 263 58.26 -16.38 -2.73
C LYS A 263 59.09 -15.11 -2.63
N ALA A 264 59.76 -14.69 -3.71
CA ALA A 264 60.50 -13.43 -3.74
C ALA A 264 59.56 -12.22 -3.60
N GLU A 265 58.41 -12.23 -4.28
CA GLU A 265 57.40 -11.17 -4.21
C GLU A 265 56.77 -11.05 -2.81
N TYR A 266 56.34 -12.17 -2.22
CA TYR A 266 55.82 -12.20 -0.84
C TYR A 266 56.89 -11.85 0.19
N THR A 267 58.16 -12.20 -0.02
CA THR A 267 59.26 -11.77 0.85
C THR A 267 59.46 -10.25 0.75
N ARG A 268 59.34 -9.66 -0.44
CA ARG A 268 59.40 -8.20 -0.64
C ARG A 268 58.19 -7.48 -0.04
N LYS A 269 56.98 -8.01 -0.21
CA LYS A 269 55.75 -7.50 0.43
C LYS A 269 55.85 -7.58 1.95
N LYS A 270 56.32 -8.70 2.50
CA LYS A 270 56.60 -8.85 3.94
C LYS A 270 57.64 -7.83 4.42
N ALA A 271 58.76 -7.67 3.71
CA ALA A 271 59.79 -6.69 4.10
C ALA A 271 59.26 -5.24 4.10
N ALA A 272 58.37 -4.89 3.16
CA ALA A 272 57.69 -3.59 3.14
C ALA A 272 56.71 -3.42 4.32
N VAL A 273 55.90 -4.44 4.62
CA VAL A 273 54.98 -4.44 5.77
C VAL A 273 55.75 -4.42 7.10
N ASP A 274 56.83 -5.18 7.24
CA ASP A 274 57.72 -5.17 8.41
C ASP A 274 58.43 -3.81 8.57
N ALA A 275 58.72 -3.10 7.48
CA ALA A 275 59.26 -1.73 7.53
C ALA A 275 58.19 -0.72 7.98
N GLN A 276 56.99 -0.79 7.40
CA GLN A 276 55.85 0.05 7.78
C GLN A 276 55.40 -0.18 9.24
N LEU A 277 55.44 -1.43 9.71
CA LEU A 277 55.19 -1.78 11.11
C LEU A 277 56.28 -1.25 12.05
N ARG A 278 57.57 -1.28 11.66
CA ARG A 278 58.64 -0.68 12.47
C ARG A 278 58.50 0.83 12.55
N GLU A 279 58.19 1.50 11.44
CA GLU A 279 57.99 2.95 11.41
C GLU A 279 56.76 3.33 12.24
N GLY A 280 55.61 2.66 12.02
CA GLY A 280 54.39 2.88 12.81
C GLY A 280 54.57 2.58 14.30
N LEU A 281 55.31 1.52 14.67
CA LEU A 281 55.63 1.22 16.06
C LEU A 281 56.53 2.29 16.67
N ARG A 282 57.53 2.78 15.93
CA ARG A 282 58.43 3.87 16.34
C ARG A 282 57.64 5.17 16.57
N ASP A 283 56.77 5.52 15.63
CA ASP A 283 55.87 6.67 15.70
C ASP A 283 54.92 6.63 16.92
N GLN A 284 54.41 5.45 17.25
CA GLN A 284 53.59 5.25 18.45
C GLN A 284 54.44 5.33 19.73
N LEU A 285 55.64 4.76 19.73
CA LEU A 285 56.58 4.85 20.85
C LEU A 285 57.03 6.29 21.11
N GLU A 286 57.30 7.05 20.05
CA GLU A 286 57.69 8.46 20.13
C GLU A 286 56.52 9.32 20.62
N ARG A 287 55.29 9.09 20.12
CA ARG A 287 54.08 9.72 20.67
C ARG A 287 53.84 9.38 22.14
N VAL A 288 54.07 8.13 22.56
CA VAL A 288 53.96 7.72 23.97
C VAL A 288 55.04 8.38 24.81
N GLN A 289 56.29 8.47 24.34
CA GLN A 289 57.38 9.18 25.02
C GLN A 289 57.10 10.69 25.16
N GLN A 290 56.62 11.34 24.08
CA GLN A 290 56.22 12.74 24.11
C GLN A 290 55.04 12.96 25.07
N SER A 291 54.01 12.10 25.04
CA SER A 291 52.88 12.20 25.97
C SER A 291 53.30 11.95 27.43
N LEU A 292 54.24 11.04 27.69
CA LEU A 292 54.77 10.78 29.02
C LEU A 292 55.60 11.96 29.53
N ALA A 293 56.39 12.59 28.66
CA ALA A 293 57.12 13.81 28.97
C ALA A 293 56.16 14.97 29.29
N ILE A 294 55.11 15.18 28.48
CA ILE A 294 54.06 16.18 28.73
C ILE A 294 53.30 15.87 30.02
N LEU A 295 52.98 14.61 30.31
CA LEU A 295 52.30 14.20 31.54
C LEU A 295 53.19 14.42 32.77
N SER A 296 54.48 14.08 32.68
CA SER A 296 55.47 14.32 33.74
C SER A 296 55.67 15.81 33.99
N GLU A 297 55.74 16.63 32.94
CA GLU A 297 55.86 18.08 33.07
C GLU A 297 54.57 18.70 33.62
N GLY A 298 53.40 18.23 33.18
CA GLY A 298 52.11 18.61 33.73
C GLY A 298 51.98 18.26 35.21
N GLN A 299 52.39 17.06 35.62
CA GLN A 299 52.44 16.66 37.03
C GLN A 299 53.43 17.52 37.84
N ARG A 300 54.60 17.86 37.27
CA ARG A 300 55.58 18.75 37.88
C ARG A 300 54.99 20.16 38.06
N GLN A 301 54.34 20.70 37.04
CA GLN A 301 53.73 22.02 37.05
C GLN A 301 52.54 22.08 38.01
N VAL A 302 51.65 21.07 38.04
CA VAL A 302 50.56 20.97 39.02
C VAL A 302 51.11 20.86 40.45
N SER A 303 52.19 20.11 40.68
CA SER A 303 52.84 20.04 41.98
C SER A 303 53.44 21.39 42.38
N LYS A 304 54.11 22.08 41.44
CA LYS A 304 54.66 23.42 41.65
C LYS A 304 53.56 24.44 41.95
N THR A 305 52.47 24.47 41.18
CA THR A 305 51.32 25.34 41.43
C THR A 305 50.63 25.03 42.75
N ARG A 306 50.53 23.76 43.16
CA ARG A 306 50.05 23.38 44.50
C ARG A 306 50.97 23.94 45.59
N ASP A 307 52.28 23.81 45.44
CA ASP A 307 53.26 24.26 46.43
C ASP A 307 53.36 25.79 46.49
N GLU A 308 53.21 26.46 45.34
CA GLU A 308 53.03 27.92 45.24
C GLU A 308 51.72 28.37 45.90
N LEU A 309 50.59 27.69 45.65
CA LEU A 309 49.31 27.99 46.31
C LEU A 309 49.36 27.74 47.83
N GLN A 310 50.03 26.69 48.29
CA GLN A 310 50.27 26.46 49.73
C GLN A 310 51.19 27.55 50.31
N THR A 311 52.16 28.04 49.55
CA THR A 311 53.01 29.16 49.96
C THR A 311 52.21 30.46 50.02
N ILE A 312 51.33 30.72 49.06
CA ILE A 312 50.40 31.86 49.06
C ILE A 312 49.43 31.78 50.23
N ASP A 313 48.79 30.63 50.47
CA ASP A 313 47.86 30.43 51.59
C ASP A 313 48.56 30.62 52.94
N LYS A 314 49.78 30.08 53.08
CA LYS A 314 50.64 30.30 54.24
C LYS A 314 51.03 31.77 54.42
N LEU A 315 51.47 32.46 53.36
CA LEU A 315 51.77 33.90 53.40
C LEU A 315 50.53 34.75 53.70
N CYS A 316 49.36 34.36 53.21
CA CYS A 316 48.08 34.97 53.54
C CYS A 316 47.77 34.81 55.03
N ALA A 317 47.87 33.60 55.58
CA ALA A 317 47.67 33.34 57.01
C ALA A 317 48.70 34.07 57.89
N GLU A 318 49.98 34.10 57.48
CA GLU A 318 51.04 34.84 58.16
C GLU A 318 50.80 36.36 58.07
N SER A 319 50.28 36.88 56.95
CA SER A 319 49.94 38.30 56.80
C SER A 319 48.71 38.71 57.63
N GLN A 320 47.70 37.84 57.76
CA GLN A 320 46.54 38.04 58.65
C GLN A 320 46.94 38.16 60.12
N THR A 321 48.07 37.56 60.51
CA THR A 321 48.64 37.68 61.86
C THR A 321 49.70 38.79 62.02
N ASN A 322 50.25 39.34 60.93
CA ASN A 322 51.25 40.43 60.97
C ASN A 322 50.64 41.83 60.79
N VAL A 323 49.40 41.93 60.28
CA VAL A 323 48.68 43.21 60.19
C VAL A 323 47.78 43.37 61.40
N ASP A 324 48.22 44.19 62.36
CA ASP A 324 47.39 44.62 63.49
C ASP A 324 46.04 45.15 62.98
N ASP A 325 44.96 44.73 63.63
CA ASP A 325 43.57 45.06 63.29
C ASP A 325 43.07 44.69 61.87
N PHE A 326 43.74 43.78 61.14
CA PHE A 326 43.21 43.23 59.88
C PHE A 326 41.78 42.68 60.01
N ALA A 327 41.48 42.02 61.13
CA ALA A 327 40.14 41.52 61.45
C ALA A 327 39.09 42.63 61.67
N GLN A 328 39.51 43.85 62.01
CA GLN A 328 38.64 45.03 62.07
C GLN A 328 38.46 45.63 60.67
N ILE A 329 39.52 45.68 59.86
CA ILE A 329 39.50 46.18 58.48
C ILE A 329 38.63 45.29 57.57
N ASP A 330 38.73 43.96 57.67
CA ASP A 330 37.85 43.03 56.93
C ASP A 330 36.38 43.16 57.38
N LYS A 331 36.13 43.33 58.69
CA LYS A 331 34.78 43.65 59.18
C LYS A 331 34.28 44.97 58.60
N LEU A 332 35.09 46.04 58.58
CA LEU A 332 34.73 47.33 58.01
C LEU A 332 34.46 47.22 56.51
N ALA A 333 35.28 46.50 55.75
CA ALA A 333 35.09 46.29 54.32
C ALA A 333 33.84 45.44 54.00
N ARG A 334 33.50 44.45 54.85
CA ARG A 334 32.23 43.71 54.75
C ARG A 334 31.03 44.60 55.08
N ILE A 335 31.13 45.39 56.14
CA ILE A 335 30.10 46.36 56.55
C ILE A 335 29.87 47.38 55.42
N GLN A 336 30.91 47.91 54.80
CA GLN A 336 30.81 48.85 53.68
C GLN A 336 30.14 48.21 52.45
N ARG A 337 30.55 47.01 52.03
CA ARG A 337 29.89 46.28 50.93
C ARG A 337 28.42 45.98 51.22
N ASN A 338 28.10 45.60 52.46
CA ASN A 338 26.72 45.35 52.88
C ASN A 338 25.89 46.64 52.87
N PHE A 339 26.44 47.78 53.34
CA PHE A 339 25.77 49.08 53.25
C PHE A 339 25.53 49.49 51.80
N GLU A 340 26.52 49.31 50.90
CA GLU A 340 26.38 49.60 49.48
C GLU A 340 25.27 48.74 48.83
N ALA A 341 25.24 47.44 49.12
CA ALA A 341 24.17 46.54 48.66
C ALA A 341 22.78 46.96 49.20
N VAL A 342 22.68 47.35 50.48
CA VAL A 342 21.42 47.83 51.07
C VAL A 342 20.98 49.17 50.46
N ILE A 343 21.91 50.08 50.16
CA ILE A 343 21.61 51.35 49.47
C ILE A 343 21.10 51.08 48.04
N MET A 344 21.72 50.15 47.31
CA MET A 344 21.26 49.75 45.97
C MET A 344 19.86 49.11 46.03
N MET A 345 19.63 48.19 46.97
CA MET A 345 18.32 47.53 47.15
C MET A 345 17.23 48.55 47.53
N LYS A 346 17.51 49.46 48.47
CA LYS A 346 16.60 50.56 48.83
C LYS A 346 16.26 51.44 47.63
N LYS A 347 17.27 51.86 46.86
CA LYS A 347 17.07 52.69 45.67
C LYS A 347 16.24 51.97 44.60
N GLY A 348 16.46 50.68 44.41
CA GLY A 348 15.66 49.85 43.49
C GLY A 348 14.20 49.75 43.93
N LEU A 349 13.93 49.53 45.23
CA LEU A 349 12.57 49.56 45.76
C LEU A 349 11.92 50.95 45.64
N GLU A 350 12.68 52.03 45.78
CA GLU A 350 12.17 53.40 45.63
C GLU A 350 11.87 53.78 44.15
N SER A 351 12.60 53.23 43.17
CA SER A 351 12.34 53.50 41.74
C SER A 351 11.37 52.51 41.08
N PHE A 352 11.19 51.31 41.65
CA PHE A 352 10.47 50.19 41.02
C PHE A 352 9.10 50.58 40.46
N SER A 353 8.24 51.24 41.23
CA SER A 353 6.90 51.64 40.77
C SER A 353 6.93 52.66 39.62
N ALA A 354 7.93 53.55 39.60
CA ALA A 354 8.10 54.52 38.51
C ALA A 354 8.66 53.85 37.24
N ASP A 355 9.57 52.89 37.41
CA ASP A 355 10.13 52.10 36.32
C ASP A 355 9.08 51.15 35.70
N VAL A 356 8.17 50.58 36.50
CA VAL A 356 6.99 49.82 36.03
C VAL A 356 6.04 50.72 35.23
N ALA A 357 5.69 51.90 35.75
CA ALA A 357 4.85 52.85 35.03
C ALA A 357 5.48 53.35 33.71
N GLN A 358 6.82 53.46 33.65
CA GLN A 358 7.53 53.73 32.40
C GLN A 358 7.40 52.57 31.41
N ALA A 359 7.49 51.31 31.85
CA ALA A 359 7.29 50.15 30.99
C ALA A 359 5.85 50.11 30.43
N GLU A 360 4.83 50.39 31.25
CA GLU A 360 3.45 50.52 30.80
C GLU A 360 3.25 51.63 29.76
N SER A 361 3.90 52.79 29.93
CA SER A 361 3.80 53.88 28.94
C SER A 361 4.36 53.46 27.58
N LEU A 362 5.50 52.75 27.58
CA LEU A 362 6.15 52.27 26.36
C LEU A 362 5.32 51.21 25.64
N LEU A 363 4.66 50.30 26.37
CA LEU A 363 3.72 49.33 25.79
C LEU A 363 2.45 49.99 25.26
N ARG A 364 1.93 51.01 25.96
CA ARG A 364 0.76 51.78 25.50
C ARG A 364 1.03 52.57 24.22
N GLU A 365 2.26 53.03 24.03
CA GLU A 365 2.70 53.66 22.78
C GLU A 365 2.84 52.63 21.64
N ASP A 366 3.22 51.38 21.94
CA ASP A 366 3.32 50.30 20.94
C ASP A 366 1.94 49.70 20.58
N ASP A 367 0.94 49.74 21.48
CA ASP A 367 -0.46 49.36 21.18
C ASP A 367 -1.09 50.23 20.06
N GLU A 368 -0.69 51.50 19.94
CA GLU A 368 -1.15 52.44 18.89
C GLU A 368 -0.55 52.14 17.50
N ASP A 369 0.59 51.43 17.43
CA ASP A 369 1.23 50.95 16.20
C ASP A 369 1.72 49.51 16.37
N LEU A 370 0.75 48.60 16.45
CA LEU A 370 0.95 47.18 16.70
C LEU A 370 1.75 46.46 15.59
N GLU A 371 1.86 47.05 14.39
CA GLU A 371 2.64 46.51 13.27
C GLU A 371 4.13 46.84 13.39
N ASN A 372 4.48 48.04 13.86
CA ASN A 372 5.89 48.43 14.02
C ASN A 372 6.43 48.16 15.42
N GLN A 373 5.70 48.45 16.50
CA GLN A 373 6.17 48.32 17.89
C GLN A 373 7.59 48.91 18.09
N PRO A 374 7.78 50.24 17.91
CA PRO A 374 9.10 50.88 17.99
C PRO A 374 9.76 50.74 19.37
N ASN A 375 9.00 50.69 20.46
CA ASN A 375 9.52 50.64 21.82
C ASN A 375 9.85 49.23 22.33
N LEU A 376 9.51 48.17 21.60
CA LEU A 376 9.63 46.75 22.01
C LEU A 376 10.96 46.38 22.68
N LEU A 377 12.12 46.80 22.15
CA LEU A 377 13.43 46.52 22.78
C LEU A 377 13.63 47.29 24.08
N ARG A 378 13.13 48.52 24.15
CA ARG A 378 13.26 49.38 25.34
C ARG A 378 12.37 48.85 26.46
N ALA A 379 11.14 48.45 26.14
CA ALA A 379 10.25 47.74 27.05
C ALA A 379 10.90 46.42 27.52
N HIS A 380 11.43 45.60 26.61
CA HIS A 380 12.13 44.35 26.94
C HIS A 380 13.30 44.56 27.91
N MET A 381 14.15 45.56 27.67
CA MET A 381 15.29 45.88 28.53
C MET A 381 14.86 46.35 29.92
N LEU A 382 13.81 47.17 30.01
CA LEU A 382 13.29 47.69 31.28
C LEU A 382 12.63 46.59 32.10
N ILE A 383 11.70 45.85 31.50
CA ILE A 383 11.02 44.68 32.11
C ILE A 383 12.06 43.63 32.53
N SER A 384 13.09 43.37 31.74
CA SER A 384 14.16 42.42 32.09
C SER A 384 14.94 42.84 33.35
N ARG A 385 15.22 44.13 33.52
CA ARG A 385 15.87 44.66 34.74
C ARG A 385 14.96 44.55 35.96
N LEU A 386 13.66 44.85 35.78
CA LEU A 386 12.67 44.75 36.86
C LEU A 386 12.47 43.30 37.31
N ARG A 387 12.43 42.34 36.38
CA ARG A 387 12.43 40.89 36.69
C ARG A 387 13.72 40.47 37.40
N ASP A 388 14.88 40.88 36.92
CA ASP A 388 16.18 40.57 37.55
C ASP A 388 16.25 41.10 39.00
N PHE A 389 15.78 42.33 39.23
CA PHE A 389 15.72 42.96 40.54
C PHE A 389 14.74 42.26 41.50
N ARG A 390 13.54 41.92 41.02
CA ARG A 390 12.54 41.13 41.76
C ARG A 390 13.12 39.78 42.20
N ASP A 391 13.72 39.05 41.26
CA ASP A 391 14.28 37.72 41.50
C ASP A 391 15.46 37.79 42.51
N GLU A 392 16.28 38.85 42.47
CA GLU A 392 17.33 39.12 43.47
C GLU A 392 16.76 39.45 44.86
N ALA A 393 15.78 40.35 44.95
CA ALA A 393 15.17 40.77 46.22
C ALA A 393 14.48 39.59 46.94
N LEU A 394 13.75 38.75 46.20
CA LEU A 394 13.10 37.55 46.74
C LEU A 394 14.12 36.51 47.22
N ASP A 395 15.24 36.32 46.50
CA ASP A 395 16.31 35.41 46.93
C ASP A 395 16.99 35.86 48.23
N GLN A 396 17.27 37.16 48.37
CA GLN A 396 17.86 37.71 49.60
C GLN A 396 16.97 37.46 50.83
N ILE A 397 15.64 37.63 50.71
CA ILE A 397 14.69 37.38 51.80
C ILE A 397 14.49 35.88 52.07
N ARG A 398 14.43 35.04 51.04
CA ARG A 398 14.39 33.56 51.19
C ARG A 398 15.62 33.03 51.94
N LYS A 399 16.79 33.60 51.67
CA LYS A 399 18.03 33.32 52.42
C LYS A 399 17.96 33.81 53.87
N ALA A 400 17.30 34.93 54.14
CA ALA A 400 17.05 35.46 55.49
C ALA A 400 15.96 34.68 56.26
N LYS A 401 15.10 33.93 55.56
CA LYS A 401 13.99 33.11 56.10
C LYS A 401 12.89 33.89 56.82
N ASP A 402 12.64 35.13 56.39
CA ASP A 402 11.50 35.93 56.87
C ASP A 402 10.31 35.84 55.92
N ALA A 403 9.37 34.96 56.26
CA ALA A 403 8.15 34.74 55.49
C ALA A 403 7.18 35.94 55.49
N SER A 404 7.27 36.84 56.47
CA SER A 404 6.37 38.00 56.56
C SER A 404 6.77 39.10 55.58
N SER A 405 8.08 39.38 55.50
CA SER A 405 8.66 40.28 54.50
C SER A 405 8.60 39.70 53.08
N GLU A 406 8.68 38.38 52.91
CA GLU A 406 8.51 37.74 51.59
C GLU A 406 7.12 38.01 51.01
N ALA A 407 6.06 37.83 51.81
CA ALA A 407 4.68 38.12 51.39
C ALA A 407 4.51 39.59 50.99
N THR A 408 5.04 40.53 51.78
CA THR A 408 4.94 41.96 51.49
C THR A 408 5.68 42.36 50.21
N LEU A 409 6.83 41.73 49.88
CA LEU A 409 7.49 41.95 48.59
C LEU A 409 6.72 41.34 47.41
N LEU A 410 6.10 40.17 47.58
CA LEU A 410 5.28 39.57 46.52
C LEU A 410 4.10 40.46 46.17
N ASP A 411 3.40 41.01 47.16
CA ASP A 411 2.33 41.99 46.97
C ASP A 411 2.84 43.27 46.29
N TYR A 412 4.01 43.79 46.71
CA TYR A 412 4.62 44.98 46.11
C TYR A 412 5.03 44.77 44.64
N PHE A 413 5.49 43.57 44.28
CA PHE A 413 5.93 43.23 42.92
C PHE A 413 4.79 42.78 41.99
N GLN A 414 3.57 42.58 42.50
CA GLN A 414 2.42 42.07 41.73
C GLN A 414 2.12 42.89 40.46
N GLY A 415 2.29 44.21 40.51
CA GLY A 415 2.05 45.10 39.36
C GLY A 415 2.98 44.84 38.16
N LEU A 416 4.14 44.22 38.37
CA LEU A 416 5.03 43.85 37.27
C LEU A 416 4.46 42.70 36.45
N ASP A 417 3.73 41.76 37.06
CA ASP A 417 3.26 40.56 36.36
C ASP A 417 2.20 40.89 35.28
N SER A 418 1.37 41.92 35.48
CA SER A 418 0.48 42.43 34.43
C SER A 418 1.21 43.07 33.24
N VAL A 419 2.32 43.77 33.50
CA VAL A 419 3.17 44.36 32.44
C VAL A 419 3.95 43.27 31.69
N ILE A 420 4.30 42.19 32.39
CA ILE A 420 4.87 40.99 31.79
C ILE A 420 3.88 40.33 30.84
N ASP A 421 2.65 40.07 31.30
CA ASP A 421 1.61 39.44 30.48
C ASP A 421 1.30 40.29 29.21
N TRP A 422 1.23 41.63 29.33
CA TRP A 422 1.01 42.56 28.20
C TRP A 422 2.19 42.63 27.19
N PHE A 423 3.43 42.54 27.67
CA PHE A 423 4.61 42.42 26.79
C PHE A 423 4.67 41.04 26.10
N ASP A 424 4.30 39.97 26.80
CA ASP A 424 4.21 38.64 26.20
C ASP A 424 3.16 38.64 25.07
N ASP A 425 1.96 39.22 25.26
CA ASP A 425 0.92 39.31 24.23
C ASP A 425 1.37 40.10 22.97
N HIS A 426 2.13 41.19 23.13
CA HIS A 426 2.81 41.88 22.01
C HIS A 426 3.74 40.93 21.24
N LEU A 427 4.60 40.21 21.96
CA LEU A 427 5.57 39.27 21.40
C LEU A 427 4.88 38.12 20.65
N GLY A 428 3.77 37.60 21.17
CA GLY A 428 2.99 36.55 20.51
C GLY A 428 2.33 37.02 19.24
N THR A 429 1.71 38.21 19.27
CA THR A 429 1.11 38.83 18.08
C THR A 429 2.17 39.05 16.99
N ALA A 430 3.35 39.53 17.38
CA ALA A 430 4.49 39.67 16.49
C ALA A 430 4.99 38.33 15.92
N CYS A 431 4.98 37.24 16.71
CA CYS A 431 5.35 35.89 16.25
C CYS A 431 4.31 35.30 15.27
N MET A 432 3.02 35.42 15.57
CA MET A 432 1.94 34.89 14.72
C MET A 432 1.87 35.61 13.36
N ASN A 433 2.27 36.88 13.30
CA ASN A 433 2.26 37.71 12.09
C ASN A 433 3.62 37.74 11.35
N LEU A 434 4.56 36.84 11.65
CA LEU A 434 5.90 36.82 11.05
C LEU A 434 5.92 36.74 9.52
N ILE A 435 5.05 35.90 8.92
CA ILE A 435 4.99 35.73 7.46
C ILE A 435 4.43 37.01 6.78
N PRO A 436 3.26 37.56 7.17
CA PRO A 436 2.80 38.86 6.69
C PRO A 436 3.83 39.99 6.84
N LEU A 437 4.51 40.11 7.98
CA LEU A 437 5.47 41.19 8.21
C LEU A 437 6.71 41.10 7.30
N VAL A 438 7.13 39.90 6.89
CA VAL A 438 8.17 39.71 5.86
C VAL A 438 7.63 40.05 4.47
N GLN A 439 6.37 39.73 4.16
CA GLN A 439 5.74 40.03 2.87
C GLN A 439 5.50 41.54 2.67
N SER A 440 5.14 42.26 3.74
CA SER A 440 5.00 43.73 3.77
C SER A 440 6.34 44.48 3.87
N ASP A 441 7.48 43.78 3.72
CA ASP A 441 8.86 44.28 3.83
C ASP A 441 9.22 44.99 5.16
N ASN A 442 8.47 44.74 6.26
CA ASN A 442 8.78 45.29 7.58
C ASN A 442 9.91 44.52 8.28
N ARG A 443 11.09 44.57 7.67
CA ARG A 443 12.33 43.98 8.20
C ARG A 443 12.68 44.49 9.59
N SER A 444 12.25 45.70 9.93
CA SER A 444 12.59 46.36 11.19
C SER A 444 11.97 45.62 12.39
N MET A 445 10.68 45.27 12.33
CA MET A 445 10.00 44.51 13.37
C MET A 445 10.62 43.11 13.51
N VAL A 446 10.77 42.39 12.39
CA VAL A 446 11.32 41.02 12.38
C VAL A 446 12.70 40.95 13.03
N VAL A 447 13.58 41.93 12.78
CA VAL A 447 14.88 42.03 13.46
C VAL A 447 14.72 42.38 14.94
N ARG A 448 13.82 43.30 15.32
CA ARG A 448 13.55 43.63 16.73
C ARG A 448 13.11 42.39 17.52
N LEU A 449 12.13 41.65 17.01
CA LEU A 449 11.64 40.39 17.58
C LEU A 449 12.76 39.34 17.70
N ALA A 450 13.52 39.14 16.63
CA ALA A 450 14.62 38.17 16.62
C ALA A 450 15.73 38.51 17.62
N VAL A 451 16.03 39.81 17.83
CA VAL A 451 16.99 40.27 18.84
C VAL A 451 16.50 40.01 20.26
N VAL A 452 15.22 40.28 20.57
CA VAL A 452 14.61 39.97 21.88
C VAL A 452 14.73 38.48 22.19
N ILE A 453 14.24 37.61 21.29
CA ILE A 453 14.26 36.16 21.49
C ILE A 453 15.68 35.61 21.57
N SER A 454 16.61 36.08 20.70
CA SER A 454 18.02 35.66 20.73
C SER A 454 18.73 36.09 22.02
N ARG A 455 18.37 37.26 22.57
CA ARG A 455 18.91 37.70 23.86
C ARG A 455 18.41 36.83 25.01
N GLU A 456 17.13 36.47 25.00
CA GLU A 456 16.54 35.63 26.04
C GLU A 456 16.99 34.18 25.95
N GLU A 457 17.13 33.61 24.75
CA GLU A 457 17.76 32.29 24.54
C GLU A 457 19.15 32.25 25.18
N LYS A 458 19.97 33.28 24.95
CA LYS A 458 21.31 33.37 25.54
C LYS A 458 21.27 33.53 27.08
N ASN A 459 20.32 34.30 27.60
CA ASN A 459 20.12 34.43 29.05
C ASN A 459 19.73 33.06 29.64
N ASP A 460 18.73 32.39 29.07
CA ASP A 460 18.22 31.08 29.50
C ASP A 460 19.30 29.98 29.40
N GLU A 461 20.13 29.98 28.35
CA GLU A 461 21.31 29.11 28.23
C GLU A 461 22.29 29.32 29.41
N THR A 462 22.61 30.58 29.75
CA THR A 462 23.51 30.85 30.90
C THR A 462 22.89 30.46 32.24
N VAL A 463 21.59 30.66 32.43
CA VAL A 463 20.88 30.26 33.66
C VAL A 463 20.87 28.74 33.80
N ARG A 464 20.55 28.01 32.73
CA ARG A 464 20.52 26.54 32.71
C ARG A 464 21.90 25.94 33.03
N ALA A 465 22.96 26.45 32.39
CA ALA A 465 24.33 26.01 32.66
C ALA A 465 24.78 26.28 34.10
N LEU A 466 24.36 27.40 34.71
CA LEU A 466 24.64 27.69 36.13
C LEU A 466 23.88 26.75 37.08
N GLN A 467 22.61 26.44 36.79
CA GLN A 467 21.81 25.49 37.58
C GLN A 467 22.38 24.06 37.50
N GLU A 468 22.84 23.64 36.32
CA GLU A 468 23.49 22.34 36.11
C GLU A 468 24.83 22.26 36.86
N ALA A 469 25.68 23.28 36.73
CA ALA A 469 26.95 23.36 37.47
C ALA A 469 26.77 23.39 39.00
N GLN A 470 25.72 24.03 39.51
CA GLN A 470 25.38 24.00 40.94
C GLN A 470 24.94 22.61 41.42
N LYS A 471 24.23 21.86 40.56
CA LYS A 471 23.69 20.54 40.87
C LYS A 471 24.77 19.45 40.86
N ASP A 472 25.66 19.48 39.87
CA ASP A 472 26.69 18.45 39.70
C ASP A 472 27.91 18.66 40.63
N HIS A 473 28.11 19.89 41.11
CA HIS A 473 29.26 20.27 41.94
C HIS A 473 28.86 21.10 43.18
N GLU A 474 27.87 20.64 43.95
CA GLU A 474 27.39 21.29 45.18
C GLU A 474 28.51 21.69 46.16
N ASP A 475 29.51 20.80 46.35
CA ASP A 475 30.64 21.02 47.27
C ASP A 475 31.73 21.98 46.73
N LEU A 476 31.69 22.30 45.43
CA LEU A 476 32.52 23.31 44.77
C LEU A 476 31.78 24.66 44.68
N ALA A 477 30.50 24.62 44.36
CA ALA A 477 29.61 25.78 44.28
C ALA A 477 29.52 26.52 45.61
N SER A 478 29.50 25.80 46.74
CA SER A 478 29.54 26.39 48.09
C SER A 478 30.82 27.20 48.40
N ARG A 479 31.91 26.94 47.68
CA ARG A 479 33.22 27.59 47.85
C ARG A 479 33.39 28.82 46.94
N PHE A 480 32.79 28.81 45.75
CA PHE A 480 32.80 29.96 44.82
C PHE A 480 31.71 31.00 45.15
N LYS A 481 31.75 31.56 46.36
CA LYS A 481 30.81 32.61 46.84
C LYS A 481 30.84 33.93 46.04
N SER A 482 31.80 34.10 45.12
CA SER A 482 31.87 35.23 44.18
C SER A 482 31.01 35.04 42.93
N MET A 483 30.49 33.83 42.67
CA MET A 483 29.55 33.56 41.56
C MET A 483 28.09 33.88 41.96
N ASN A 484 27.88 35.03 42.62
CA ASN A 484 26.56 35.49 43.09
C ASN A 484 25.73 36.07 41.93
N ILE A 485 25.43 35.23 40.94
CA ILE A 485 24.28 35.44 40.06
C ILE A 485 23.08 34.86 40.82
N GLY A 486 22.11 35.71 41.19
CA GLY A 486 20.90 35.28 41.87
C GLY A 486 20.12 34.21 41.08
N PRO A 487 19.14 33.53 41.70
CA PRO A 487 18.37 32.45 41.10
C PRO A 487 17.41 32.97 40.03
N LYS A 488 17.97 33.39 38.89
CA LYS A 488 17.23 33.78 37.70
C LYS A 488 16.39 32.60 37.22
N THR A 489 15.17 32.90 36.83
CA THR A 489 14.23 31.94 36.26
C THR A 489 14.39 31.83 34.74
N VAL A 490 14.25 30.62 34.19
CA VAL A 490 14.27 30.38 32.74
C VAL A 490 12.95 30.87 32.16
N ARG A 491 12.99 31.71 31.12
CA ARG A 491 11.82 32.42 30.58
C ARG A 491 11.14 31.69 29.42
N GLY A 492 11.89 30.91 28.64
CA GLY A 492 11.36 29.99 27.63
C GLY A 492 10.81 30.65 26.36
N TYR A 493 11.24 31.88 26.06
CA TYR A 493 10.74 32.62 24.89
C TYR A 493 11.10 31.94 23.55
N LYS A 494 12.18 31.14 23.50
CA LYS A 494 12.58 30.45 22.28
C LYS A 494 11.65 29.29 21.96
N GLU A 495 11.26 28.53 22.98
CA GLU A 495 10.31 27.44 22.91
C GLU A 495 8.91 27.97 22.55
N LYS A 496 8.45 29.04 23.22
CA LYS A 496 7.21 29.76 22.89
C LYS A 496 7.17 30.26 21.43
N PHE A 497 8.29 30.78 20.90
CA PHE A 497 8.40 31.20 19.50
C PHE A 497 8.23 30.04 18.51
N LEU A 498 8.78 28.86 18.81
CA LEU A 498 8.59 27.67 17.96
C LEU A 498 7.12 27.20 17.99
N GLN A 499 6.48 27.24 19.17
CA GLN A 499 5.05 26.95 19.33
C GLN A 499 4.17 27.95 18.56
N ALA A 500 4.52 29.23 18.49
CA ALA A 500 3.77 30.21 17.70
C ALA A 500 3.82 29.89 16.18
N ILE A 501 4.94 29.37 15.68
CA ILE A 501 5.05 28.90 14.28
C ILE A 501 4.13 27.69 14.05
N GLU A 502 4.10 26.75 15.00
CA GLU A 502 3.20 25.58 14.95
C GLU A 502 1.73 26.02 14.98
N LEU A 503 1.34 26.92 15.88
CA LEU A 503 -0.03 27.43 15.98
C LEU A 503 -0.49 28.23 14.75
N TYR A 504 0.41 29.02 14.14
CA TYR A 504 0.11 29.71 12.88
C TYR A 504 -0.19 28.70 11.76
N ALA A 505 0.67 27.70 11.59
CA ALA A 505 0.48 26.67 10.58
C ALA A 505 -0.77 25.81 10.85
N GLN A 506 -1.06 25.48 12.11
CA GLN A 506 -2.22 24.66 12.49
C GLN A 506 -3.53 25.30 12.00
N ASN A 507 -3.72 26.60 12.22
CA ASN A 507 -4.92 27.31 11.75
C ASN A 507 -5.09 27.24 10.23
N GLN A 508 -3.98 27.22 9.47
CA GLN A 508 -4.01 27.08 8.01
C GLN A 508 -4.29 25.63 7.58
N PHE A 509 -3.75 24.64 8.30
CA PHE A 509 -4.06 23.22 8.10
C PHE A 509 -5.54 22.91 8.40
N ASP A 510 -6.10 23.45 9.47
CA ASP A 510 -7.50 23.25 9.85
C ASP A 510 -8.45 23.81 8.78
N ALA A 511 -8.20 25.03 8.30
CA ALA A 511 -8.95 25.62 7.17
C ALA A 511 -8.77 24.80 5.87
N THR A 512 -7.56 24.27 5.63
CA THR A 512 -7.29 23.39 4.49
C THR A 512 -8.03 22.05 4.60
N LYS A 513 -8.24 21.53 5.82
CA LYS A 513 -9.00 20.30 6.09
C LYS A 513 -10.46 20.46 5.67
N GLU A 514 -11.10 21.55 6.07
CA GLU A 514 -12.49 21.82 5.73
C GLU A 514 -12.70 21.97 4.21
N GLU A 515 -11.79 22.67 3.51
CA GLU A 515 -11.86 22.76 2.04
C GLU A 515 -11.66 21.39 1.37
N PHE A 516 -10.67 20.60 1.80
CA PHE A 516 -10.37 19.29 1.22
C PHE A 516 -11.48 18.25 1.42
N LEU A 517 -12.09 18.21 2.61
CA LEU A 517 -13.22 17.31 2.87
C LEU A 517 -14.47 17.69 2.06
N SER A 518 -14.58 18.94 1.59
CA SER A 518 -15.66 19.38 0.71
C SER A 518 -15.41 19.10 -0.78
N ASP A 519 -14.14 19.09 -1.22
CA ASP A 519 -13.74 18.91 -2.62
C ASP A 519 -12.30 18.37 -2.70
N PRO A 520 -12.11 17.07 -2.99
CA PRO A 520 -10.80 16.42 -3.02
C PRO A 520 -9.84 17.03 -4.07
N ASP A 521 -10.36 17.47 -5.22
CA ASP A 521 -9.56 18.00 -6.33
C ASP A 521 -8.90 19.35 -6.01
N LYS A 522 -9.39 20.03 -4.96
CA LYS A 522 -8.81 21.31 -4.50
C LYS A 522 -7.55 21.15 -3.65
N LEU A 523 -7.16 19.94 -3.22
CA LEU A 523 -6.00 19.69 -2.36
C LEU A 523 -4.69 20.35 -2.85
N GLU A 524 -4.46 20.41 -4.16
CA GLU A 524 -3.28 21.08 -4.72
C GLU A 524 -3.38 22.61 -4.69
N LYS A 525 -4.60 23.17 -4.73
CA LYS A 525 -4.85 24.62 -4.71
C LYS A 525 -4.85 25.17 -3.28
N SER A 526 -5.43 24.44 -2.32
CA SER A 526 -5.47 24.82 -0.92
C SER A 526 -4.06 24.91 -0.33
N PHE A 527 -3.20 23.92 -0.56
CA PHE A 527 -1.80 23.93 -0.09
C PHE A 527 -0.85 24.93 -0.78
N LYS A 528 -1.34 25.93 -1.52
CA LYS A 528 -0.49 27.01 -2.06
C LYS A 528 0.17 27.84 -0.96
N TRP A 529 -0.52 28.10 0.15
CA TRP A 529 0.03 28.89 1.26
C TRP A 529 1.32 28.26 1.81
N PHE A 530 1.32 26.94 2.01
CA PHE A 530 2.44 26.17 2.55
C PHE A 530 3.76 26.41 1.80
N PHE A 531 3.73 26.34 0.47
CA PHE A 531 4.93 26.55 -0.35
C PHE A 531 5.31 28.04 -0.45
N ASN A 532 4.33 28.95 -0.44
CA ASN A 532 4.56 30.40 -0.44
C ASN A 532 5.23 30.86 0.87
N ASP A 533 4.82 30.32 2.01
CA ASP A 533 5.42 30.57 3.32
C ASP A 533 6.89 30.12 3.34
N LEU A 534 7.15 28.87 2.95
CA LEU A 534 8.52 28.35 2.89
C LEU A 534 9.40 29.16 1.95
N TYR A 535 8.88 29.62 0.81
CA TYR A 535 9.59 30.54 -0.10
C TYR A 535 9.83 31.92 0.54
N THR A 536 8.85 32.46 1.26
CA THR A 536 8.97 33.73 2.02
C THR A 536 10.07 33.63 3.08
N VAL A 537 10.12 32.51 3.83
CA VAL A 537 11.18 32.25 4.81
C VAL A 537 12.54 32.08 4.13
N GLN A 538 12.59 31.40 2.98
CA GLN A 538 13.83 31.18 2.22
C GLN A 538 14.45 32.48 1.74
N GLN A 539 13.68 33.37 1.11
CA GLN A 539 14.19 34.58 0.48
C GLN A 539 14.28 35.77 1.44
N GLY A 540 13.23 36.01 2.24
CA GLY A 540 13.13 37.18 3.11
C GLY A 540 13.73 36.98 4.50
N MET A 541 13.34 35.90 5.19
CA MET A 541 13.59 35.77 6.63
C MET A 541 15.02 35.33 7.00
N GLN A 542 15.71 34.57 6.14
CA GLN A 542 17.06 34.05 6.45
C GLN A 542 18.12 35.12 6.75
N SER A 543 17.97 36.33 6.21
CA SER A 543 18.91 37.44 6.43
C SER A 543 18.64 38.23 7.71
N LEU A 544 17.42 38.13 8.25
CA LEU A 544 16.92 38.94 9.36
C LEU A 544 17.09 38.27 10.73
N MET A 545 17.35 36.97 10.75
CA MET A 545 17.44 36.16 11.97
C MET A 545 18.86 35.60 12.24
N PRO A 546 19.19 35.24 13.49
CA PRO A 546 20.49 34.65 13.83
C PRO A 546 20.83 33.39 13.03
N LYS A 547 22.01 33.36 12.40
CA LYS A 547 22.51 32.21 11.62
C LYS A 547 22.54 30.89 12.41
N LYS A 548 22.71 30.95 13.74
CA LYS A 548 22.64 29.79 14.67
C LYS A 548 21.33 29.00 14.49
N TRP A 549 20.21 29.70 14.26
CA TRP A 549 18.87 29.09 14.20
C TRP A 549 18.56 28.33 12.91
N LYS A 550 19.35 28.54 11.84
CA LYS A 550 19.11 27.98 10.51
C LYS A 550 17.64 28.05 10.12
N ILE A 551 17.03 29.24 10.23
CA ILE A 551 15.57 29.41 10.35
C ILE A 551 14.76 28.67 9.28
N TYR A 552 15.25 28.65 8.03
CA TYR A 552 14.63 27.91 6.93
C TYR A 552 14.57 26.38 7.13
N ASN A 553 15.61 25.78 7.71
CA ASN A 553 15.63 24.36 8.09
C ASN A 553 14.62 24.07 9.21
N THR A 554 14.53 24.98 10.19
CA THR A 554 13.62 24.88 11.34
C THR A 554 12.16 24.97 10.90
N TYR A 555 11.79 25.99 10.10
CA TYR A 555 10.44 26.09 9.51
C TYR A 555 10.12 24.86 8.66
N THR A 556 11.03 24.46 7.76
CA THR A 556 10.78 23.30 6.88
C THR A 556 10.51 22.03 7.68
N LYS A 557 11.26 21.75 8.75
CA LYS A 557 11.03 20.58 9.61
C LYS A 557 9.70 20.62 10.35
N ILE A 558 9.32 21.77 10.90
CA ILE A 558 8.03 21.95 11.58
C ILE A 558 6.89 21.72 10.59
N TYR A 559 6.91 22.44 9.46
CA TYR A 559 5.90 22.37 8.41
C TYR A 559 5.79 20.97 7.80
N HIS A 560 6.92 20.29 7.58
CA HIS A 560 6.96 18.92 7.06
C HIS A 560 6.40 17.90 8.05
N ARG A 561 6.76 17.99 9.35
CA ARG A 561 6.17 17.15 10.40
C ARG A 561 4.65 17.36 10.49
N MET A 562 4.19 18.62 10.47
CA MET A 562 2.75 18.91 10.51
C MET A 562 2.01 18.42 9.26
N MET A 563 2.65 18.46 8.07
CA MET A 563 2.09 17.88 6.85
C MET A 563 1.95 16.35 6.93
N HIS A 564 2.97 15.68 7.48
CA HIS A 564 2.92 14.26 7.79
C HIS A 564 1.77 13.94 8.76
N ASP A 565 1.74 14.60 9.91
CA ASP A 565 0.74 14.36 10.96
C ASP A 565 -0.69 14.64 10.46
N PHE A 566 -0.85 15.64 9.57
CA PHE A 566 -2.12 15.96 8.89
C PHE A 566 -2.58 14.86 7.94
N LEU A 567 -1.70 14.34 7.07
CA LEU A 567 -2.06 13.31 6.10
C LEU A 567 -2.29 11.96 6.75
N VAL A 568 -1.40 11.55 7.67
CA VAL A 568 -1.57 10.31 8.45
C VAL A 568 -2.85 10.38 9.29
N GLY A 569 -3.14 11.52 9.92
CA GLY A 569 -4.38 11.75 10.67
C GLY A 569 -5.66 11.79 9.82
N LEU A 570 -5.57 11.94 8.49
CA LEU A 570 -6.68 11.74 7.56
C LEU A 570 -6.79 10.29 7.10
N ILE A 571 -5.67 9.60 6.91
CA ILE A 571 -5.59 8.20 6.46
C ILE A 571 -6.05 7.22 7.54
N ASP A 572 -5.77 7.53 8.81
CA ASP A 572 -6.20 6.72 9.95
C ASP A 572 -7.67 6.95 10.34
N ASP A 573 -8.38 7.86 9.65
CA ASP A 573 -9.82 8.08 9.79
C ASP A 573 -10.59 7.03 8.95
N PRO A 574 -11.32 6.09 9.59
CA PRO A 574 -12.05 5.04 8.87
C PRO A 574 -13.26 5.55 8.10
N GLU A 575 -13.69 6.81 8.30
CA GLU A 575 -14.79 7.44 7.56
C GLU A 575 -14.30 8.23 6.33
N LEU A 576 -12.99 8.24 6.03
CA LEU A 576 -12.45 8.93 4.86
C LEU A 576 -13.00 8.34 3.54
N PRO A 577 -13.60 9.17 2.65
CA PRO A 577 -14.05 8.68 1.35
C PRO A 577 -12.91 8.14 0.48
N SER A 578 -13.21 7.15 -0.38
CA SER A 578 -12.28 6.55 -1.34
C SER A 578 -11.57 7.57 -2.23
N ASP A 579 -12.28 8.65 -2.57
CA ASP A 579 -11.85 9.65 -3.54
C ASP A 579 -10.85 10.62 -2.88
N ASN A 580 -11.06 10.95 -1.61
CA ASN A 580 -10.10 11.67 -0.78
C ASN A 580 -8.82 10.85 -0.57
N LEU A 581 -8.95 9.54 -0.32
CA LEU A 581 -7.78 8.65 -0.21
C LEU A 581 -6.95 8.67 -1.50
N LEU A 582 -7.61 8.57 -2.66
CA LEU A 582 -6.93 8.63 -3.96
C LEU A 582 -6.22 9.98 -4.18
N ALA A 583 -6.90 11.09 -3.90
CA ALA A 583 -6.34 12.44 -4.00
C ALA A 583 -5.08 12.64 -3.14
N ILE A 584 -5.04 12.08 -1.92
CA ILE A 584 -3.86 12.10 -1.05
C ILE A 584 -2.70 11.32 -1.69
N ILE A 585 -2.95 10.13 -2.24
CA ILE A 585 -1.90 9.32 -2.86
C ILE A 585 -1.30 10.04 -4.08
N HIS A 586 -2.12 10.68 -4.94
CA HIS A 586 -1.61 11.49 -6.06
C HIS A 586 -0.84 12.75 -5.63
N TRP A 587 -1.15 13.29 -4.45
CA TRP A 587 -0.50 14.48 -3.95
C TRP A 587 0.93 14.22 -3.43
N SER A 588 1.23 12.99 -2.99
CA SER A 588 2.53 12.59 -2.46
C SER A 588 3.72 12.92 -3.38
N GLU A 589 3.66 12.45 -4.64
CA GLU A 589 4.69 12.66 -5.64
C GLU A 589 4.79 14.14 -6.03
N LYS A 590 3.65 14.85 -6.10
CA LYS A 590 3.58 16.29 -6.35
C LYS A 590 4.22 17.10 -5.21
N TYR A 591 4.06 16.69 -3.96
CA TYR A 591 4.68 17.32 -2.79
C TYR A 591 6.20 17.25 -2.88
N TYR A 592 6.77 16.04 -3.07
CA TYR A 592 8.21 15.89 -3.19
C TYR A 592 8.78 16.63 -4.41
N LYS A 593 8.08 16.64 -5.56
CA LYS A 593 8.43 17.48 -6.72
C LYS A 593 8.46 18.98 -6.41
N LYS A 594 7.57 19.50 -5.54
CA LYS A 594 7.57 20.90 -5.09
C LYS A 594 8.66 21.19 -4.06
N MET A 595 8.88 20.29 -3.10
CA MET A 595 9.97 20.42 -2.11
C MET A 595 11.36 20.38 -2.78
N ALA A 596 11.53 19.57 -3.83
CA ALA A 596 12.75 19.56 -4.65
C ALA A 596 13.03 20.91 -5.32
N LYS A 597 12.00 21.61 -5.82
CA LYS A 597 12.13 22.97 -6.38
C LYS A 597 12.53 24.01 -5.33
N LEU A 598 12.16 23.82 -4.07
CA LEU A 598 12.60 24.64 -2.95
C LEU A 598 14.04 24.32 -2.47
N GLY A 599 14.66 23.26 -3.00
CA GLY A 599 16.06 22.89 -2.73
C GLY A 599 16.26 21.73 -1.76
N TRP A 600 15.20 21.00 -1.40
CA TRP A 600 15.27 19.86 -0.48
C TRP A 600 15.34 18.52 -1.22
N LYS A 601 16.17 17.60 -0.72
CA LYS A 601 16.14 16.19 -1.16
C LYS A 601 15.16 15.41 -0.31
N GLN A 602 14.53 14.40 -0.90
CA GLN A 602 13.64 13.48 -0.18
C GLN A 602 14.35 12.78 1.00
N SER A 603 15.66 12.53 0.90
CA SER A 603 16.49 11.99 2.00
C SER A 603 16.56 12.88 3.25
N ASP A 604 16.30 14.17 3.09
CA ASP A 604 16.48 15.19 4.14
C ASP A 604 15.12 15.52 4.81
N LEU A 605 14.04 14.93 4.28
CA LEU A 605 12.64 15.07 4.70
C LEU A 605 12.22 13.76 5.37
N VAL A 606 12.33 13.72 6.70
CA VAL A 606 12.02 12.56 7.53
C VAL A 606 11.06 13.04 8.65
N PRO A 607 9.95 12.34 8.93
CA PRO A 607 9.46 11.08 8.32
C PRO A 607 8.96 11.24 6.88
N ASN A 608 8.77 10.13 6.15
CA ASN A 608 8.06 10.19 4.87
C ASN A 608 6.62 10.66 5.15
N ILE A 609 6.09 11.64 4.41
CA ILE A 609 4.72 12.18 4.58
C ILE A 609 3.59 11.12 4.65
N LEU A 610 3.83 9.90 4.16
CA LEU A 610 2.88 8.78 4.17
C LEU A 610 3.45 7.50 4.86
N ASP A 611 4.55 7.59 5.59
CA ASP A 611 5.19 6.45 6.30
C ASP A 611 5.41 5.18 5.43
N ASP A 612 5.74 5.37 4.14
CA ASP A 612 5.87 4.31 3.14
C ASP A 612 4.60 3.44 2.94
N ARG A 613 3.43 3.88 3.46
CA ARG A 613 2.14 3.17 3.36
C ARG A 613 1.47 3.25 1.99
N GLU A 614 2.03 4.00 1.02
CA GLU A 614 1.47 4.12 -0.34
C GLU A 614 1.00 2.77 -0.94
N PRO A 615 1.76 1.65 -0.87
CA PRO A 615 1.31 0.35 -1.40
C PRO A 615 0.15 -0.28 -0.61
N GLU A 616 0.01 0.05 0.68
CA GLU A 616 -1.11 -0.36 1.51
C GLU A 616 -2.38 0.40 1.11
N LEU A 617 -2.28 1.74 0.99
CA LEU A 617 -3.40 2.62 0.65
C LEU A 617 -3.92 2.36 -0.76
N ILE A 618 -3.03 2.06 -1.71
CA ILE A 618 -3.39 1.57 -3.05
C ILE A 618 -4.25 0.30 -2.95
N ARG A 619 -3.85 -0.68 -2.14
CA ARG A 619 -4.61 -1.93 -1.96
C ARG A 619 -5.94 -1.70 -1.26
N GLN A 620 -6.00 -0.80 -0.27
CA GLN A 620 -7.25 -0.42 0.39
C GLN A 620 -8.22 0.19 -0.62
N TRP A 621 -7.77 1.13 -1.46
CA TRP A 621 -8.58 1.71 -2.53
C TRP A 621 -9.00 0.68 -3.58
N GLN A 622 -8.05 -0.16 -4.05
CA GLN A 622 -8.32 -1.24 -4.99
C GLN A 622 -9.42 -2.17 -4.46
N ASN A 623 -9.34 -2.56 -3.18
CA ASN A 623 -10.34 -3.41 -2.53
C ASN A 623 -11.75 -2.82 -2.54
N VAL A 624 -11.93 -1.49 -2.57
CA VAL A 624 -13.26 -0.86 -2.74
C VAL A 624 -13.87 -1.24 -4.09
N ILE A 625 -13.09 -1.12 -5.17
CA ILE A 625 -13.52 -1.53 -6.52
C ILE A 625 -13.71 -3.04 -6.61
N LEU A 626 -12.80 -3.84 -6.03
CA LEU A 626 -12.91 -5.30 -6.03
C LEU A 626 -14.20 -5.78 -5.35
N ASN A 627 -14.51 -5.25 -4.16
CA ASN A 627 -15.72 -5.58 -3.43
C ASN A 627 -16.97 -5.14 -4.20
N ALA A 628 -16.94 -3.97 -4.86
CA ALA A 628 -18.05 -3.50 -5.69
C ALA A 628 -18.30 -4.43 -6.89
N VAL A 629 -17.26 -4.85 -7.62
CA VAL A 629 -17.37 -5.80 -8.74
C VAL A 629 -17.93 -7.14 -8.27
N ASP A 630 -17.38 -7.71 -7.19
CA ASP A 630 -17.84 -9.00 -6.65
C ASP A 630 -19.31 -8.92 -6.18
N GLU A 631 -19.71 -7.87 -5.44
CA GLU A 631 -21.08 -7.68 -4.96
C GLU A 631 -22.09 -7.52 -6.11
N TRP A 632 -21.75 -6.73 -7.14
CA TRP A 632 -22.62 -6.56 -8.31
C TRP A 632 -22.75 -7.85 -9.12
N MET A 633 -21.67 -8.60 -9.30
CA MET A 633 -21.70 -9.90 -9.99
C MET A 633 -22.54 -10.93 -9.23
N GLU A 634 -22.42 -10.99 -7.90
CA GLU A 634 -23.26 -11.85 -7.05
C GLU A 634 -24.74 -11.43 -7.12
N ARG A 635 -25.03 -10.12 -7.06
CA ARG A 635 -26.41 -9.59 -7.12
C ARG A 635 -27.10 -9.89 -8.46
N ILE A 636 -26.37 -9.75 -9.58
CA ILE A 636 -26.85 -10.11 -10.92
C ILE A 636 -27.12 -11.61 -10.98
N PHE A 637 -26.14 -12.45 -10.62
CA PHE A 637 -26.29 -13.90 -10.68
C PHE A 637 -27.38 -14.44 -9.73
N ALA A 638 -27.56 -13.85 -8.55
CA ALA A 638 -28.65 -14.20 -7.63
C ALA A 638 -30.03 -13.92 -8.24
N THR A 639 -30.16 -12.84 -9.02
CA THR A 639 -31.40 -12.47 -9.73
C THR A 639 -31.71 -13.48 -10.83
N GLU A 640 -30.73 -13.84 -11.65
CA GLU A 640 -30.88 -14.82 -12.73
C GLU A 640 -31.12 -16.24 -12.18
N LYS A 641 -30.36 -16.65 -11.16
CA LYS A 641 -30.53 -17.93 -10.47
C LYS A 641 -31.95 -18.08 -9.92
N LYS A 642 -32.49 -17.02 -9.31
CA LYS A 642 -33.88 -17.01 -8.85
C LYS A 642 -34.85 -17.16 -10.01
N ALA A 643 -34.70 -16.38 -11.08
CA ALA A 643 -35.57 -16.41 -12.25
C ALA A 643 -35.57 -17.78 -12.97
N LEU A 644 -34.40 -18.43 -13.06
CA LEU A 644 -34.29 -19.81 -13.56
C LEU A 644 -35.00 -20.79 -12.63
N VAL A 645 -34.65 -20.81 -11.33
CA VAL A 645 -35.17 -21.81 -10.36
C VAL A 645 -36.68 -21.70 -10.17
N GLU A 646 -37.22 -20.48 -10.13
CA GLU A 646 -38.66 -20.22 -10.03
C GLU A 646 -39.40 -20.35 -11.38
N ARG A 647 -38.67 -20.63 -12.48
CA ARG A 647 -39.19 -20.72 -13.86
C ARG A 647 -40.07 -19.53 -14.24
N THR A 648 -39.64 -18.32 -13.86
CA THR A 648 -40.44 -17.10 -13.95
C THR A 648 -40.81 -16.81 -15.42
N PRO A 649 -42.10 -16.60 -15.76
CA PRO A 649 -42.50 -16.19 -17.09
C PRO A 649 -41.92 -14.80 -17.41
N ASP A 650 -41.67 -14.54 -18.69
CA ASP A 650 -41.06 -13.29 -19.18
C ASP A 650 -39.67 -12.97 -18.61
N ALA A 651 -38.95 -13.93 -18.02
CA ALA A 651 -37.57 -13.73 -17.56
C ALA A 651 -36.55 -13.67 -18.71
N LEU A 652 -36.86 -14.35 -19.81
CA LEU A 652 -36.12 -14.31 -21.07
C LEU A 652 -36.69 -13.22 -21.98
N GLU A 653 -35.87 -12.73 -22.90
CA GLU A 653 -36.30 -11.84 -23.97
C GLU A 653 -35.77 -12.30 -25.32
N THR A 654 -36.31 -11.70 -26.39
CA THR A 654 -35.90 -11.94 -27.76
C THR A 654 -35.16 -10.71 -28.28
N ASN A 655 -33.93 -10.88 -28.78
CA ASN A 655 -33.18 -9.76 -29.35
C ASN A 655 -33.75 -9.34 -30.72
N ALA A 656 -33.20 -8.28 -31.31
CA ALA A 656 -33.66 -7.76 -32.61
C ALA A 656 -33.56 -8.75 -33.78
N GLU A 657 -32.79 -9.84 -33.62
CA GLU A 657 -32.53 -10.88 -34.63
C GLU A 657 -33.44 -12.12 -34.45
N GLY A 658 -34.11 -12.24 -33.30
CA GLY A 658 -34.97 -13.38 -32.95
C GLY A 658 -34.42 -14.28 -31.84
N TYR A 659 -33.18 -14.12 -31.41
CA TYR A 659 -32.54 -15.04 -30.46
C TYR A 659 -32.97 -14.79 -29.01
N PHE A 660 -33.15 -15.88 -28.24
CA PHE A 660 -33.39 -15.79 -26.80
C PHE A 660 -32.16 -15.28 -26.05
N ARG A 661 -32.39 -14.39 -25.07
CA ARG A 661 -31.40 -13.69 -24.24
C ARG A 661 -31.85 -13.63 -22.78
N THR A 662 -30.89 -13.57 -21.86
CA THR A 662 -31.14 -13.12 -20.49
C THR A 662 -31.10 -11.59 -20.42
N LYS A 663 -32.02 -11.01 -19.64
CA LYS A 663 -32.16 -9.55 -19.52
C LYS A 663 -30.97 -8.84 -18.87
N THR A 664 -30.09 -9.57 -18.17
CA THR A 664 -29.03 -8.97 -17.35
C THR A 664 -27.64 -8.99 -18.00
N LEU A 665 -27.47 -9.69 -19.14
CA LEU A 665 -26.18 -9.78 -19.83
C LEU A 665 -25.62 -8.40 -20.19
N GLY A 666 -26.45 -7.53 -20.77
CA GLY A 666 -26.07 -6.17 -21.13
C GLY A 666 -25.74 -5.28 -19.93
N ASP A 667 -26.48 -5.44 -18.82
CA ASP A 667 -26.24 -4.71 -17.57
C ASP A 667 -24.92 -5.11 -16.91
N MET A 668 -24.59 -6.42 -16.92
CA MET A 668 -23.31 -6.94 -16.41
C MET A 668 -22.12 -6.31 -17.15
N TRP A 669 -22.14 -6.33 -18.48
CA TRP A 669 -21.04 -5.77 -19.28
C TRP A 669 -20.96 -4.24 -19.19
N ARG A 670 -22.10 -3.54 -19.07
CA ARG A 670 -22.13 -2.09 -18.81
C ARG A 670 -21.50 -1.76 -17.45
N MET A 671 -21.84 -2.52 -16.39
CA MET A 671 -21.25 -2.37 -15.06
C MET A 671 -19.73 -2.59 -15.09
N LEU A 672 -19.24 -3.63 -15.78
CA LEU A 672 -17.79 -3.86 -15.91
C LEU A 672 -17.08 -2.68 -16.60
N HIS A 673 -17.67 -2.13 -17.67
CA HIS A 673 -17.13 -0.93 -18.33
C HIS A 673 -17.09 0.29 -17.38
N GLU A 674 -18.16 0.56 -16.63
CA GLU A 674 -18.21 1.64 -15.64
C GLU A 674 -17.11 1.49 -14.56
N GLN A 675 -16.84 0.26 -14.11
CA GLN A 675 -15.77 -0.03 -13.14
C GLN A 675 -14.36 0.10 -13.74
N ILE A 676 -14.17 -0.15 -15.04
CA ILE A 676 -12.90 0.17 -15.74
C ILE A 676 -12.68 1.68 -15.76
N GLN A 677 -13.72 2.48 -16.06
CA GLN A 677 -13.62 3.94 -16.06
C GLN A 677 -13.31 4.48 -14.66
N ALA A 678 -13.93 3.93 -13.61
CA ALA A 678 -13.61 4.26 -12.22
C ALA A 678 -12.16 3.90 -11.86
N ALA A 679 -11.67 2.72 -12.27
CA ALA A 679 -10.28 2.32 -12.07
C ALA A 679 -9.29 3.26 -12.79
N SER A 680 -9.66 3.74 -14.00
CA SER A 680 -8.85 4.68 -14.79
C SER A 680 -8.60 6.02 -14.10
N ALA A 681 -9.44 6.43 -13.14
CA ALA A 681 -9.23 7.66 -12.37
C ALA A 681 -7.95 7.63 -11.51
N SER A 682 -7.37 6.45 -11.26
CA SER A 682 -6.14 6.28 -10.48
C SER A 682 -4.83 6.60 -11.20
N GLU A 683 -4.89 6.93 -12.49
CA GLU A 683 -3.76 7.23 -13.41
C GLU A 683 -2.58 6.23 -13.35
N ARG A 684 -2.79 5.03 -12.81
CA ARG A 684 -1.73 4.05 -12.48
C ARG A 684 -2.06 2.67 -13.01
N ALA A 685 -1.22 2.19 -13.92
CA ALA A 685 -1.41 0.92 -14.59
C ALA A 685 -1.42 -0.27 -13.61
N ASP A 686 -0.58 -0.29 -12.57
CA ASP A 686 -0.51 -1.41 -11.60
C ASP A 686 -1.81 -1.61 -10.82
N VAL A 687 -2.54 -0.53 -10.54
CA VAL A 687 -3.84 -0.59 -9.84
C VAL A 687 -4.94 -1.06 -10.78
N ILE A 688 -4.95 -0.55 -12.02
CA ILE A 688 -5.91 -0.94 -13.05
C ILE A 688 -5.72 -2.42 -13.43
N GLU A 689 -4.49 -2.85 -13.65
CA GLU A 689 -4.13 -4.26 -13.91
C GLU A 689 -4.69 -5.18 -12.82
N GLY A 690 -4.54 -4.81 -11.54
CA GLY A 690 -5.09 -5.55 -10.41
C GLY A 690 -6.63 -5.56 -10.31
N VAL A 691 -7.33 -4.56 -10.86
CA VAL A 691 -8.80 -4.57 -10.99
C VAL A 691 -9.23 -5.51 -12.12
N ILE A 692 -8.56 -5.43 -13.28
CA ILE A 692 -8.84 -6.28 -14.45
C ILE A 692 -8.63 -7.77 -14.11
N ASP A 693 -7.57 -8.14 -13.36
CA ASP A 693 -7.35 -9.51 -12.91
C ASP A 693 -8.53 -10.07 -12.08
N SER A 694 -9.20 -9.23 -11.29
CA SER A 694 -10.41 -9.63 -10.56
C SER A 694 -11.65 -9.72 -11.45
N MET A 695 -11.78 -8.85 -12.45
CA MET A 695 -12.86 -8.96 -13.45
C MET A 695 -12.75 -10.29 -14.23
N PHE A 696 -11.54 -10.70 -14.63
CA PHE A 696 -11.30 -12.02 -15.23
C PHE A 696 -11.72 -13.16 -14.28
N ARG A 697 -11.34 -13.08 -13.00
CA ARG A 697 -11.75 -14.05 -11.96
C ARG A 697 -13.27 -14.12 -11.81
N ALA A 698 -13.96 -12.98 -11.79
CA ALA A 698 -15.42 -12.90 -11.64
C ALA A 698 -16.15 -13.48 -12.87
N LEU A 699 -15.69 -13.19 -14.08
CA LEU A 699 -16.24 -13.75 -15.33
C LEU A 699 -16.08 -15.28 -15.38
N LYS A 700 -14.90 -15.82 -15.04
CA LYS A 700 -14.66 -17.28 -14.96
C LYS A 700 -15.48 -17.94 -13.84
N GLY A 701 -15.62 -17.27 -12.69
CA GLY A 701 -16.50 -17.69 -11.61
C GLY A 701 -17.96 -17.80 -12.06
N ARG A 702 -18.45 -16.82 -12.82
CA ARG A 702 -19.79 -16.80 -13.41
C ARG A 702 -20.02 -17.94 -14.42
N GLN A 703 -19.06 -18.22 -15.31
CA GLN A 703 -19.15 -19.36 -16.24
C GLN A 703 -19.32 -20.69 -15.46
N THR A 704 -18.49 -20.90 -14.43
CA THR A 704 -18.54 -22.10 -13.57
C THR A 704 -19.85 -22.19 -12.77
N ALA A 705 -20.35 -21.06 -12.27
CA ALA A 705 -21.58 -20.99 -11.50
C ALA A 705 -22.82 -21.30 -12.37
N TRP A 706 -22.86 -20.81 -13.61
CA TRP A 706 -23.88 -21.17 -14.59
C TRP A 706 -23.86 -22.66 -14.94
N GLN A 707 -22.69 -23.22 -15.23
CA GLN A 707 -22.55 -24.65 -15.54
C GLN A 707 -23.10 -25.52 -14.40
N THR A 708 -22.68 -25.21 -13.16
CA THR A 708 -23.11 -25.93 -11.95
C THR A 708 -24.63 -25.84 -11.75
N LEU A 709 -25.20 -24.65 -11.88
CA LEU A 709 -26.64 -24.42 -11.71
C LEU A 709 -27.48 -25.16 -12.75
N LEU A 710 -27.05 -25.13 -14.02
CA LEU A 710 -27.75 -25.84 -15.10
C LEU A 710 -27.64 -27.36 -14.93
N ASP A 711 -26.50 -27.88 -14.48
CA ASP A 711 -26.34 -29.31 -14.15
C ASP A 711 -27.25 -29.74 -12.99
N GLU A 712 -27.36 -28.94 -11.94
CA GLU A 712 -28.27 -29.17 -10.81
C GLU A 712 -29.74 -29.18 -11.26
N GLU A 713 -30.16 -28.23 -12.09
CA GLU A 713 -31.53 -28.17 -12.63
C GLU A 713 -31.84 -29.34 -13.58
N CYS A 714 -30.92 -29.67 -14.50
CA CYS A 714 -31.10 -30.77 -15.45
C CYS A 714 -31.08 -32.15 -14.76
N ALA A 715 -30.32 -32.29 -13.66
CA ALA A 715 -30.27 -33.54 -12.90
C ALA A 715 -31.63 -33.94 -12.30
N LYS A 716 -32.50 -32.98 -11.95
CA LYS A 716 -33.84 -33.24 -11.39
C LYS A 716 -34.70 -34.12 -12.29
N TYR A 717 -34.56 -33.97 -13.61
CA TYR A 717 -35.34 -34.72 -14.60
C TYR A 717 -34.82 -36.15 -14.84
N LYS A 718 -33.56 -36.45 -14.48
CA LYS A 718 -32.94 -37.78 -14.66
C LYS A 718 -33.52 -38.86 -13.74
N THR A 719 -34.08 -38.47 -12.59
CA THR A 719 -34.67 -39.39 -11.59
C THR A 719 -36.18 -39.23 -11.43
N ALA A 720 -36.82 -38.37 -12.22
CA ALA A 720 -38.18 -37.90 -11.98
C ALA A 720 -39.30 -38.96 -12.21
N SER A 721 -40.39 -38.80 -11.45
CA SER A 721 -41.72 -39.33 -11.75
C SER A 721 -42.40 -38.45 -12.80
N PRO A 722 -43.39 -38.93 -13.59
CA PRO A 722 -44.05 -38.12 -14.63
C PRO A 722 -44.74 -36.83 -14.14
N ASP A 723 -44.99 -36.67 -12.83
CA ASP A 723 -45.56 -35.44 -12.26
C ASP A 723 -44.59 -34.23 -12.28
N ASN A 724 -43.28 -34.43 -12.51
CA ASN A 724 -42.30 -33.33 -12.58
C ASN A 724 -42.15 -32.75 -14.02
N ALA A 725 -43.09 -32.98 -14.93
CA ALA A 725 -43.03 -32.43 -16.28
C ALA A 725 -43.22 -30.89 -16.33
N ASP A 726 -43.75 -30.31 -15.26
CA ASP A 726 -43.93 -28.87 -15.12
C ASP A 726 -42.59 -28.12 -15.13
N GLY A 727 -42.53 -26.97 -15.80
CA GLY A 727 -41.31 -26.17 -15.94
C GLY A 727 -40.21 -26.72 -16.88
N LEU A 728 -40.45 -27.82 -17.62
CA LEU A 728 -39.44 -28.41 -18.53
C LEU A 728 -39.18 -27.53 -19.76
N GLN A 729 -40.25 -27.07 -20.44
CA GLN A 729 -40.14 -26.18 -21.60
C GLN A 729 -39.33 -24.93 -21.25
N GLN A 730 -39.63 -24.31 -20.10
CA GLN A 730 -38.93 -23.14 -19.62
C GLN A 730 -37.45 -23.44 -19.35
N LEU A 731 -37.10 -24.61 -18.78
CA LEU A 731 -35.69 -25.01 -18.63
C LEU A 731 -34.99 -25.18 -19.99
N GLN A 732 -35.68 -25.72 -20.99
CA GLN A 732 -35.18 -25.85 -22.35
C GLN A 732 -34.94 -24.46 -22.99
N ASP A 733 -35.89 -23.53 -22.85
CA ASP A 733 -35.76 -22.14 -23.29
C ASP A 733 -34.57 -21.43 -22.61
N TRP A 734 -34.37 -21.65 -21.30
CA TRP A 734 -33.24 -21.13 -20.53
C TRP A 734 -31.89 -21.70 -20.99
N LEU A 735 -31.81 -23.00 -21.33
CA LEU A 735 -30.60 -23.61 -21.88
C LEU A 735 -30.20 -22.97 -23.21
N ILE A 736 -31.18 -22.69 -24.09
CA ILE A 736 -30.97 -22.01 -25.36
C ILE A 736 -30.56 -20.54 -25.14
N ALA A 737 -31.22 -19.82 -24.24
CA ALA A 737 -30.88 -18.44 -23.91
C ALA A 737 -29.46 -18.29 -23.35
N VAL A 738 -29.05 -19.14 -22.39
CA VAL A 738 -27.70 -19.12 -21.84
C VAL A 738 -26.67 -19.51 -22.90
N ALA A 739 -26.98 -20.48 -23.78
CA ALA A 739 -26.10 -20.85 -24.89
C ALA A 739 -25.86 -19.69 -25.86
N ASN A 740 -26.93 -19.00 -26.27
CA ASN A 740 -26.86 -17.79 -27.09
C ASN A 740 -26.04 -16.68 -26.41
N ASP A 741 -26.24 -16.46 -25.11
CA ASP A 741 -25.58 -15.39 -24.35
C ASP A 741 -24.07 -15.60 -24.23
N GLN A 742 -23.62 -16.85 -24.15
CA GLN A 742 -22.19 -17.13 -24.19
C GLN A 742 -21.61 -16.81 -25.57
N ILE A 743 -22.32 -17.13 -26.66
CA ILE A 743 -21.86 -16.78 -28.02
C ILE A 743 -21.84 -15.27 -28.22
N ALA A 744 -22.83 -14.51 -27.76
CA ALA A 744 -22.80 -13.03 -27.86
C ALA A 744 -21.62 -12.38 -27.11
N CYS A 745 -21.02 -13.07 -26.13
CA CYS A 745 -19.79 -12.58 -25.50
C CYS A 745 -18.59 -12.60 -26.47
N ILE A 746 -18.60 -13.45 -27.49
CA ILE A 746 -17.48 -13.75 -28.40
C ILE A 746 -17.81 -13.59 -29.89
N ASP A 747 -19.04 -13.18 -30.21
CA ASP A 747 -19.57 -12.96 -31.57
C ASP A 747 -19.12 -11.59 -32.09
N ASP A 748 -17.97 -11.59 -32.76
CA ASP A 748 -17.48 -10.47 -33.56
C ASP A 748 -17.84 -10.72 -35.02
N ASN A 749 -18.56 -9.79 -35.65
CA ASN A 749 -18.96 -9.85 -37.05
C ASN A 749 -18.50 -8.57 -37.78
N GLU A 750 -17.51 -8.75 -38.66
CA GLU A 750 -16.88 -7.63 -39.39
C GLU A 750 -17.81 -6.96 -40.41
N GLU A 751 -18.77 -7.70 -40.98
CA GLU A 751 -19.69 -7.17 -42.01
C GLU A 751 -20.79 -6.28 -41.43
N THR A 752 -21.35 -6.65 -40.28
CA THR A 752 -22.39 -5.86 -39.59
C THR A 752 -21.80 -4.80 -38.65
N GLY A 753 -20.50 -4.87 -38.36
CA GLY A 753 -19.83 -4.05 -37.36
C GLY A 753 -20.22 -4.39 -35.92
N GLN A 754 -20.85 -5.55 -35.70
CA GLN A 754 -21.18 -6.08 -34.38
C GLN A 754 -19.90 -6.58 -33.71
N ILE A 755 -19.53 -5.94 -32.60
CA ILE A 755 -18.38 -6.37 -31.78
C ILE A 755 -18.94 -7.11 -30.56
N GLY A 756 -18.43 -8.31 -30.28
CA GLY A 756 -18.76 -9.12 -29.11
C GLY A 756 -18.32 -8.46 -27.82
N TYR A 757 -18.97 -8.79 -26.70
CA TYR A 757 -18.70 -8.10 -25.44
C TYR A 757 -17.26 -8.25 -24.94
N LEU A 758 -16.63 -9.42 -25.13
CA LEU A 758 -15.24 -9.68 -24.74
C LEU A 758 -14.23 -8.85 -25.54
N THR A 759 -14.51 -8.61 -26.82
CA THR A 759 -13.66 -7.78 -27.70
C THR A 759 -13.84 -6.29 -27.40
N ARG A 760 -15.04 -5.84 -27.00
CA ARG A 760 -15.23 -4.49 -26.43
C ARG A 760 -14.45 -4.33 -25.12
N PHE A 761 -14.57 -5.28 -24.21
CA PHE A 761 -13.85 -5.30 -22.93
C PHE A 761 -12.31 -5.24 -23.14
N LYS A 762 -11.77 -6.01 -24.10
CA LYS A 762 -10.36 -5.93 -24.51
C LYS A 762 -9.99 -4.52 -24.98
N ARG A 763 -10.79 -3.91 -25.86
CA ARG A 763 -10.52 -2.56 -26.39
C ARG A 763 -10.55 -1.50 -25.29
N ASP A 764 -11.41 -1.66 -24.30
CA ASP A 764 -11.57 -0.70 -23.20
C ASP A 764 -10.42 -0.79 -22.17
N LEU A 765 -9.86 -1.99 -21.94
CA LEU A 765 -8.71 -2.18 -21.02
C LEU A 765 -7.33 -1.95 -21.68
N GLU A 766 -7.17 -2.26 -22.97
CA GLU A 766 -5.88 -2.18 -23.70
C GLU A 766 -5.14 -0.83 -23.59
N PRO A 767 -5.77 0.35 -23.67
CA PRO A 767 -5.07 1.63 -23.52
C PRO A 767 -4.71 1.99 -22.08
N LEU A 768 -5.20 1.25 -21.07
CA LEU A 768 -5.08 1.58 -19.64
C LEU A 768 -4.02 0.76 -18.90
N VAL A 769 -3.60 -0.37 -19.47
CA VAL A 769 -2.66 -1.32 -18.87
C VAL A 769 -1.32 -1.35 -19.61
N THR A 770 -0.28 -1.92 -19.01
CA THR A 770 1.02 -2.01 -19.68
C THR A 770 1.00 -3.02 -20.83
N PRO A 771 1.75 -2.79 -21.94
CA PRO A 771 1.89 -3.77 -23.02
C PRO A 771 2.46 -5.12 -22.55
N LYS A 772 3.23 -5.10 -21.45
CA LYS A 772 3.75 -6.31 -20.81
C LYS A 772 2.62 -7.11 -20.14
N TYR A 773 1.73 -6.46 -19.40
CA TYR A 773 0.56 -7.10 -18.82
C TYR A 773 -0.38 -7.64 -19.90
N MET A 774 -0.61 -6.88 -20.99
CA MET A 774 -1.39 -7.36 -22.14
C MET A 774 -0.88 -8.70 -22.65
N ALA A 775 0.41 -8.77 -23.01
CA ALA A 775 0.99 -9.97 -23.61
C ALA A 775 1.15 -11.16 -22.64
N SER A 776 1.44 -10.90 -21.36
CA SER A 776 1.76 -11.97 -20.39
C SER A 776 0.60 -12.44 -19.51
N ARG A 777 -0.46 -11.62 -19.37
CA ARG A 777 -1.59 -11.88 -18.48
C ARG A 777 -2.93 -11.71 -19.19
N ALA A 778 -3.22 -10.54 -19.76
CA ALA A 778 -4.56 -10.24 -20.26
C ALA A 778 -4.94 -11.06 -21.50
N THR A 779 -4.05 -11.20 -22.49
CA THR A 779 -4.35 -11.99 -23.70
C THR A 779 -4.61 -13.47 -23.39
N PRO A 780 -3.77 -14.19 -22.62
CA PRO A 780 -4.09 -15.56 -22.19
C PRO A 780 -5.38 -15.69 -21.35
N GLU A 781 -5.70 -14.70 -20.52
CA GLU A 781 -6.94 -14.70 -19.74
C GLU A 781 -8.19 -14.47 -20.61
N LEU A 782 -8.10 -13.59 -21.62
CA LEU A 782 -9.13 -13.36 -22.64
C LEU A 782 -9.35 -14.60 -23.52
N GLU A 783 -8.29 -15.26 -23.98
CA GLU A 783 -8.36 -16.52 -24.73
C GLU A 783 -9.04 -17.61 -23.90
N ALA A 784 -8.61 -17.81 -22.65
CA ALA A 784 -9.24 -18.79 -21.74
C ALA A 784 -10.71 -18.46 -21.39
N LEU A 785 -11.10 -17.19 -21.37
CA LEU A 785 -12.50 -16.79 -21.24
C LEU A 785 -13.31 -17.11 -22.50
N ARG A 786 -12.74 -16.86 -23.68
CA ARG A 786 -13.35 -17.13 -24.99
C ARG A 786 -13.64 -18.62 -25.17
N ASP A 787 -12.68 -19.46 -24.83
CA ASP A 787 -12.85 -20.91 -24.76
C ASP A 787 -13.98 -21.25 -23.77
N GLY A 788 -13.91 -20.75 -22.53
CA GLY A 788 -14.95 -20.98 -21.51
C GLY A 788 -16.37 -20.60 -21.92
N TYR A 789 -16.54 -19.60 -22.80
CA TYR A 789 -17.86 -19.24 -23.37
C TYR A 789 -18.33 -20.30 -24.39
N VAL A 790 -17.45 -20.79 -25.26
CA VAL A 790 -17.76 -21.91 -26.15
C VAL A 790 -18.11 -23.17 -25.36
N ASP A 791 -17.30 -23.51 -24.37
CA ASP A 791 -17.45 -24.70 -23.53
C ASP A 791 -18.83 -24.71 -22.87
N LEU A 792 -19.20 -23.61 -22.21
CA LEU A 792 -20.51 -23.47 -21.57
C LEU A 792 -21.66 -23.47 -22.58
N SER A 793 -21.51 -22.82 -23.74
CA SER A 793 -22.53 -22.83 -24.79
C SER A 793 -22.82 -24.24 -25.32
N THR A 794 -21.76 -24.99 -25.65
CA THR A 794 -21.88 -26.38 -26.14
C THR A 794 -22.36 -27.34 -25.05
N HIS A 795 -22.00 -27.09 -23.78
CA HIS A 795 -22.53 -27.82 -22.63
C HIS A 795 -24.03 -27.62 -22.44
N CYS A 796 -24.54 -26.39 -22.58
CA CYS A 796 -25.98 -26.10 -22.56
C CYS A 796 -26.74 -26.88 -23.63
N LEU A 797 -26.25 -26.90 -24.87
CA LEU A 797 -26.85 -27.70 -25.96
C LEU A 797 -26.80 -29.21 -25.66
N SER A 798 -25.69 -29.71 -25.11
CA SER A 798 -25.59 -31.12 -24.73
C SER A 798 -26.57 -31.48 -23.60
N GLN A 799 -26.77 -30.63 -22.59
CA GLN A 799 -27.81 -30.86 -21.58
C GLN A 799 -29.23 -30.78 -22.17
N PHE A 800 -29.49 -29.83 -23.07
CA PHE A 800 -30.77 -29.71 -23.79
C PHE A 800 -31.11 -31.00 -24.55
N VAL A 801 -30.16 -31.54 -25.33
CA VAL A 801 -30.32 -32.83 -26.03
C VAL A 801 -30.49 -33.97 -25.02
N ASN A 802 -29.69 -34.03 -23.96
CA ASN A 802 -29.82 -35.07 -22.94
C ASN A 802 -31.21 -35.05 -22.25
N LEU A 803 -31.84 -33.89 -22.07
CA LEU A 803 -33.21 -33.79 -21.54
C LEU A 803 -34.24 -34.44 -22.47
N ILE A 804 -34.18 -34.15 -23.78
CA ILE A 804 -35.07 -34.76 -24.80
C ILE A 804 -35.00 -36.30 -24.72
N PHE A 805 -33.79 -36.86 -24.68
CA PHE A 805 -33.60 -38.30 -24.56
C PHE A 805 -34.06 -38.88 -23.20
N THR A 806 -33.91 -38.12 -22.13
CA THR A 806 -34.26 -38.54 -20.75
C THR A 806 -35.77 -38.51 -20.50
N VAL A 807 -36.49 -37.57 -21.12
CA VAL A 807 -37.93 -37.35 -20.92
C VAL A 807 -38.73 -38.02 -22.04
N ASP A 808 -38.64 -37.51 -23.27
CA ASP A 808 -39.56 -37.87 -24.36
C ASP A 808 -39.32 -39.29 -24.87
N PHE A 809 -38.04 -39.68 -24.97
CA PHE A 809 -37.67 -41.00 -25.49
C PHE A 809 -37.57 -42.08 -24.41
N ARG A 810 -37.84 -41.75 -23.14
CA ARG A 810 -37.77 -42.68 -21.99
C ARG A 810 -38.54 -43.98 -22.19
N THR A 811 -39.67 -43.92 -22.90
CA THR A 811 -40.53 -45.08 -23.19
C THR A 811 -40.14 -45.80 -24.48
N THR A 812 -39.52 -45.10 -25.44
CA THR A 812 -39.12 -45.67 -26.74
C THR A 812 -37.73 -46.33 -26.68
N LEU A 813 -36.79 -45.77 -25.92
CA LEU A 813 -35.42 -46.29 -25.79
C LEU A 813 -35.34 -47.76 -25.32
N PRO A 814 -36.12 -48.23 -24.33
CA PRO A 814 -36.07 -49.62 -23.86
C PRO A 814 -36.59 -50.65 -24.88
N ASP A 815 -37.38 -50.23 -25.87
CA ASP A 815 -37.98 -51.12 -26.86
C ASP A 815 -37.03 -51.44 -28.03
N PHE A 816 -35.95 -50.67 -28.22
CA PHE A 816 -34.92 -50.95 -29.24
C PHE A 816 -34.31 -52.35 -29.07
N PHE A 817 -34.14 -53.02 -30.21
CA PHE A 817 -33.64 -54.41 -30.35
C PHE A 817 -34.46 -55.49 -29.62
N THR A 818 -35.65 -55.15 -29.11
CA THR A 818 -36.62 -56.13 -28.59
C THR A 818 -37.54 -56.62 -29.71
N GLN A 819 -38.46 -57.55 -29.42
CA GLN A 819 -39.43 -58.03 -30.42
C GLN A 819 -40.32 -56.91 -30.99
N LYS A 820 -40.58 -55.84 -30.24
CA LYS A 820 -41.38 -54.68 -30.70
C LYS A 820 -40.68 -53.90 -31.81
N TRP A 821 -39.35 -53.74 -31.72
CA TRP A 821 -38.55 -52.93 -32.64
C TRP A 821 -38.70 -53.36 -34.12
N TYR A 822 -38.93 -54.65 -34.39
CA TYR A 822 -39.18 -55.13 -35.74
C TYR A 822 -40.50 -54.65 -36.35
N GLY A 823 -41.52 -54.38 -35.52
CA GLY A 823 -42.85 -53.94 -35.95
C GLY A 823 -43.11 -52.44 -35.77
N GLU A 824 -42.20 -51.72 -35.10
CA GLU A 824 -42.37 -50.30 -34.75
C GLU A 824 -41.37 -49.39 -35.48
N PHE A 825 -41.87 -48.26 -35.97
CA PHE A 825 -41.04 -47.20 -36.55
C PHE A 825 -40.45 -46.28 -35.48
N ALA A 826 -39.74 -46.85 -34.50
CA ALA A 826 -39.23 -46.15 -33.33
C ALA A 826 -38.32 -44.96 -33.70
N ILE A 827 -37.34 -45.17 -34.60
CA ILE A 827 -36.49 -44.10 -35.13
C ILE A 827 -37.31 -42.99 -35.81
N LYS A 828 -38.33 -43.36 -36.60
CA LYS A 828 -39.17 -42.38 -37.29
C LYS A 828 -39.88 -41.45 -36.30
N ARG A 829 -40.39 -42.00 -35.19
CA ARG A 829 -41.00 -41.19 -34.11
C ARG A 829 -39.98 -40.22 -33.51
N MET A 830 -38.77 -40.70 -33.21
CA MET A 830 -37.69 -39.84 -32.66
C MET A 830 -37.30 -38.73 -33.64
N THR A 831 -37.17 -39.02 -34.94
CA THR A 831 -36.87 -38.00 -35.95
C THR A 831 -38.01 -37.02 -36.19
N SER A 832 -39.27 -37.40 -35.95
CA SER A 832 -40.40 -36.47 -35.95
C SER A 832 -40.34 -35.53 -34.74
N THR A 833 -40.08 -36.05 -33.54
CA THR A 833 -39.85 -35.21 -32.35
C THR A 833 -38.66 -34.27 -32.51
N PHE A 834 -37.60 -34.69 -33.21
CA PHE A 834 -36.51 -33.78 -33.59
C PHE A 834 -36.95 -32.70 -34.60
N GLU A 835 -37.87 -33.00 -35.51
CA GLU A 835 -38.43 -32.02 -36.44
C GLU A 835 -39.26 -30.96 -35.69
N ASP A 836 -40.03 -31.38 -34.69
CA ASP A 836 -40.78 -30.47 -33.81
C ASP A 836 -39.81 -29.54 -33.04
N TYR A 837 -38.84 -30.10 -32.32
CA TYR A 837 -37.83 -29.33 -31.58
C TYR A 837 -37.00 -28.38 -32.47
N MET A 838 -36.57 -28.84 -33.65
CA MET A 838 -35.85 -27.97 -34.58
C MET A 838 -36.78 -26.88 -35.13
N SER A 839 -38.06 -27.15 -35.40
CA SER A 839 -39.02 -26.12 -35.83
C SER A 839 -39.20 -25.04 -34.76
N ASP A 840 -39.33 -25.42 -33.49
CA ASP A 840 -39.60 -24.49 -32.40
C ASP A 840 -38.38 -23.62 -32.05
N TYR A 841 -37.16 -24.17 -32.12
CA TYR A 841 -35.94 -23.46 -31.68
C TYR A 841 -35.11 -22.80 -32.80
N ASN A 842 -35.31 -23.16 -34.07
CA ASN A 842 -34.45 -22.66 -35.17
C ASN A 842 -34.52 -21.14 -35.40
N SER A 843 -35.60 -20.45 -35.00
CA SER A 843 -35.69 -18.98 -35.07
C SER A 843 -35.15 -18.25 -33.84
N VAL A 844 -34.90 -18.97 -32.73
CA VAL A 844 -34.51 -18.38 -31.43
C VAL A 844 -33.11 -18.82 -30.95
N LEU A 845 -32.47 -19.73 -31.69
CA LEU A 845 -31.10 -20.18 -31.50
C LEU A 845 -30.16 -19.46 -32.47
N HIS A 846 -28.96 -19.09 -32.00
CA HIS A 846 -27.94 -18.46 -32.84
C HIS A 846 -27.50 -19.37 -34.02
N PRO A 847 -27.31 -18.85 -35.25
CA PRO A 847 -27.01 -19.68 -36.43
C PRO A 847 -25.81 -20.61 -36.28
N SER A 848 -24.72 -20.11 -35.67
CA SER A 848 -23.51 -20.92 -35.44
C SER A 848 -23.72 -22.12 -34.49
N LEU A 849 -24.81 -22.09 -33.70
CA LEU A 849 -25.19 -23.17 -32.77
C LEU A 849 -26.11 -24.23 -33.39
N ILE A 850 -26.83 -23.90 -34.48
CA ILE A 850 -27.81 -24.81 -35.13
C ILE A 850 -27.13 -26.12 -35.54
N ASP A 851 -26.01 -26.03 -36.27
CA ASP A 851 -25.26 -27.21 -36.71
C ASP A 851 -24.70 -28.04 -35.55
N ILE A 852 -24.33 -27.39 -34.44
CA ILE A 852 -23.82 -28.08 -33.24
C ILE A 852 -24.95 -28.86 -32.57
N LEU A 853 -26.14 -28.26 -32.46
CA LEU A 853 -27.33 -28.92 -31.94
C LEU A 853 -27.69 -30.13 -32.81
N VAL A 854 -27.65 -29.98 -34.14
CA VAL A 854 -27.90 -31.07 -35.10
C VAL A 854 -26.86 -32.20 -34.94
N GLU A 855 -25.57 -31.87 -34.76
CA GLU A 855 -24.53 -32.87 -34.51
C GLU A 855 -24.69 -33.56 -33.15
N GLU A 856 -24.99 -32.84 -32.07
CA GLU A 856 -25.25 -33.41 -30.73
C GLU A 856 -26.49 -34.31 -30.71
N LEU A 857 -27.59 -33.90 -31.36
CA LEU A 857 -28.78 -34.74 -31.54
C LEU A 857 -28.44 -36.07 -32.22
N SER A 858 -27.57 -36.03 -33.23
CA SER A 858 -27.11 -37.21 -33.96
C SER A 858 -26.16 -38.11 -33.15
N ASP A 859 -25.20 -37.50 -32.45
CA ASP A 859 -24.23 -38.20 -31.61
C ASP A 859 -24.91 -38.90 -30.42
N VAL A 860 -25.80 -38.20 -29.72
CA VAL A 860 -26.57 -38.78 -28.60
C VAL A 860 -27.52 -39.87 -29.11
N LEU A 861 -28.16 -39.69 -30.28
CA LEU A 861 -28.98 -40.75 -30.90
C LEU A 861 -28.15 -42.00 -31.17
N LEU A 862 -26.96 -41.85 -31.77
CA LEU A 862 -26.08 -42.97 -32.08
C LEU A 862 -25.57 -43.68 -30.82
N ILE A 863 -25.17 -42.93 -29.79
CA ILE A 863 -24.72 -43.48 -28.49
C ILE A 863 -25.84 -44.29 -27.83
N GLN A 864 -27.06 -43.76 -27.77
CA GLN A 864 -28.20 -44.45 -27.17
C GLN A 864 -28.63 -45.67 -27.99
N TYR A 865 -28.61 -45.57 -29.32
CA TYR A 865 -28.91 -46.67 -30.23
C TYR A 865 -27.90 -47.82 -30.09
N LEU A 866 -26.59 -47.53 -30.08
CA LEU A 866 -25.56 -48.55 -29.85
C LEU A 866 -25.62 -49.11 -28.41
N SER A 867 -26.04 -48.31 -27.42
CA SER A 867 -26.19 -48.75 -26.02
C SER A 867 -27.40 -49.65 -25.78
N ALA A 868 -28.45 -49.55 -26.61
CA ALA A 868 -29.67 -50.35 -26.51
C ALA A 868 -29.44 -51.87 -26.63
N VAL A 869 -28.25 -52.34 -27.04
CA VAL A 869 -27.86 -53.77 -26.96
C VAL A 869 -27.92 -54.32 -25.53
N ARG A 870 -27.98 -53.45 -24.51
CA ARG A 870 -28.17 -53.81 -23.10
C ARG A 870 -29.62 -53.79 -22.61
N ASN A 871 -30.58 -53.46 -23.47
CA ASN A 871 -32.00 -53.45 -23.11
C ASN A 871 -32.44 -54.85 -22.64
N ARG A 872 -33.38 -54.87 -21.70
CA ARG A 872 -33.85 -56.12 -21.09
C ARG A 872 -34.69 -56.92 -22.09
N GLY A 873 -34.17 -58.07 -22.51
CA GLY A 873 -34.88 -58.98 -23.43
C GLY A 873 -34.37 -58.94 -24.87
N VAL A 874 -33.32 -58.15 -25.16
CA VAL A 874 -32.67 -58.16 -26.48
C VAL A 874 -32.06 -59.52 -26.78
N LYS A 875 -32.54 -60.14 -27.86
CA LYS A 875 -31.97 -61.35 -28.45
C LYS A 875 -32.11 -61.31 -29.96
N PHE A 876 -30.99 -61.38 -30.68
CA PHE A 876 -30.97 -61.49 -32.14
C PHE A 876 -30.83 -62.96 -32.53
N ARG A 877 -31.73 -63.45 -33.39
CA ARG A 877 -31.61 -64.77 -34.01
C ARG A 877 -31.25 -64.61 -35.47
N ARG A 878 -30.47 -65.53 -36.03
CA ARG A 878 -30.10 -65.52 -37.47
C ARG A 878 -31.30 -65.64 -38.43
N GLN A 879 -32.48 -65.98 -37.91
CA GLN A 879 -33.74 -66.09 -38.64
C GLN A 879 -34.53 -64.77 -38.66
N ASP A 880 -34.22 -63.85 -37.75
CA ASP A 880 -34.92 -62.57 -37.62
C ASP A 880 -34.34 -61.57 -38.64
N PRO A 881 -35.15 -60.70 -39.28
CA PRO A 881 -34.68 -59.77 -40.32
C PRO A 881 -33.99 -58.52 -39.74
N PHE A 882 -33.09 -58.68 -38.76
CA PHE A 882 -32.47 -57.57 -38.05
C PHE A 882 -31.59 -56.71 -38.97
N THR A 883 -30.86 -57.31 -39.90
CA THR A 883 -29.99 -56.59 -40.85
C THR A 883 -30.78 -55.59 -41.72
N GLU A 884 -31.92 -56.00 -42.27
CA GLU A 884 -32.78 -55.09 -43.03
C GLU A 884 -33.43 -54.03 -42.11
N LYS A 885 -33.74 -54.36 -40.85
CA LYS A 885 -34.28 -53.37 -39.89
C LYS A 885 -33.25 -52.32 -39.45
N PHE A 886 -31.99 -52.72 -39.22
CA PHE A 886 -30.87 -51.79 -38.99
C PHE A 886 -30.68 -50.83 -40.17
N LYS A 887 -30.77 -51.36 -41.39
CA LYS A 887 -30.67 -50.57 -42.63
C LYS A 887 -31.85 -49.60 -42.81
N ASP A 888 -33.07 -50.02 -42.53
CA ASP A 888 -34.27 -49.17 -42.49
C ASP A 888 -34.14 -48.02 -41.46
N ASP A 889 -33.66 -48.34 -40.26
CA ASP A 889 -33.38 -47.35 -39.21
C ASP A 889 -32.30 -46.33 -39.66
N VAL A 890 -31.15 -46.79 -40.16
CA VAL A 890 -30.07 -45.91 -40.63
C VAL A 890 -30.50 -45.04 -41.82
N LEU A 891 -31.28 -45.58 -42.76
CA LEU A 891 -31.84 -44.80 -43.86
C LEU A 891 -32.83 -43.74 -43.35
N THR A 892 -33.64 -44.06 -42.35
CA THR A 892 -34.55 -43.08 -41.73
C THR A 892 -33.79 -41.94 -41.04
N VAL A 893 -32.73 -42.26 -40.29
CA VAL A 893 -31.81 -41.27 -39.69
C VAL A 893 -31.17 -40.39 -40.77
N PHE A 894 -30.65 -40.99 -41.84
CA PHE A 894 -30.01 -40.25 -42.93
C PHE A 894 -31.01 -39.35 -43.67
N ASN A 895 -32.26 -39.78 -43.89
CA ASN A 895 -33.28 -38.96 -44.53
C ASN A 895 -33.65 -37.72 -43.69
N PHE A 896 -33.58 -37.81 -42.35
CA PHE A 896 -33.76 -36.65 -41.47
C PHE A 896 -32.53 -35.72 -41.53
N PHE A 897 -31.34 -36.22 -41.23
CA PHE A 897 -30.14 -35.37 -41.13
C PHE A 897 -29.68 -34.79 -42.48
N GLN A 898 -30.06 -35.37 -43.63
CA GLN A 898 -29.83 -34.78 -44.95
C GLN A 898 -30.46 -33.38 -45.15
N LYS A 899 -31.43 -32.98 -44.31
CA LYS A 899 -31.94 -31.60 -44.27
C LYS A 899 -30.88 -30.57 -43.87
N TYR A 900 -29.80 -31.01 -43.21
CA TYR A 900 -28.69 -30.18 -42.71
C TYR A 900 -27.38 -30.63 -43.40
N PRO A 901 -27.14 -30.20 -44.66
CA PRO A 901 -26.14 -30.83 -45.53
C PRO A 901 -24.70 -30.69 -45.03
N GLU A 902 -24.36 -29.58 -44.37
CA GLU A 902 -23.00 -29.30 -43.89
C GLU A 902 -22.61 -30.29 -42.77
N SER A 903 -23.37 -30.31 -41.67
CA SER A 903 -23.19 -31.29 -40.59
C SER A 903 -23.38 -32.74 -41.04
N PHE A 904 -24.30 -33.01 -41.98
CA PHE A 904 -24.52 -34.37 -42.47
C PHE A 904 -23.31 -34.94 -43.21
N ALA A 905 -22.74 -34.17 -44.15
CA ALA A 905 -21.65 -34.62 -44.99
C ALA A 905 -20.29 -34.65 -44.25
N ALA A 906 -20.05 -33.66 -43.38
CA ALA A 906 -18.79 -33.54 -42.65
C ALA A 906 -18.60 -34.65 -41.60
N THR A 907 -19.54 -34.77 -40.65
CA THR A 907 -19.35 -35.56 -39.42
C THR A 907 -20.35 -36.72 -39.29
N ILE A 908 -21.66 -36.43 -39.35
CA ILE A 908 -22.73 -37.38 -39.00
C ILE A 908 -22.67 -38.67 -39.82
N LYS A 909 -22.59 -38.57 -41.16
CA LYS A 909 -22.59 -39.73 -42.06
C LYS A 909 -21.40 -40.67 -41.84
N GLN A 910 -20.28 -40.16 -41.33
CA GLN A 910 -19.10 -40.98 -41.01
C GLN A 910 -19.30 -41.71 -39.69
N LYS A 911 -19.72 -41.01 -38.62
CA LYS A 911 -19.95 -41.60 -37.29
C LYS A 911 -20.96 -42.74 -37.32
N TRP A 912 -22.07 -42.58 -38.04
CA TRP A 912 -23.14 -43.59 -38.16
C TRP A 912 -22.72 -44.90 -38.85
N ARG A 913 -21.54 -44.97 -39.49
CA ARG A 913 -20.97 -46.24 -39.98
C ARG A 913 -20.72 -47.25 -38.86
N LEU A 914 -20.65 -46.83 -37.61
CA LEU A 914 -20.55 -47.71 -36.44
C LEU A 914 -21.72 -48.70 -36.31
N VAL A 915 -22.90 -48.40 -36.86
CA VAL A 915 -24.02 -49.35 -36.90
C VAL A 915 -23.68 -50.56 -37.80
N ASP A 916 -22.92 -50.38 -38.88
CA ASP A 916 -22.44 -51.48 -39.72
C ASP A 916 -21.47 -52.39 -38.95
N TRP A 917 -20.60 -51.82 -38.12
CA TRP A 917 -19.73 -52.59 -37.22
C TRP A 917 -20.50 -53.40 -36.16
N LEU A 918 -21.62 -52.87 -35.64
CA LEU A 918 -22.55 -53.64 -34.80
C LEU A 918 -23.16 -54.83 -35.57
N VAL A 919 -23.67 -54.60 -36.78
CA VAL A 919 -24.26 -55.66 -37.63
C VAL A 919 -23.23 -56.74 -37.95
N ARG A 920 -22.01 -56.38 -38.35
CA ARG A 920 -20.91 -57.33 -38.61
C ARG A 920 -20.61 -58.23 -37.41
N LEU A 921 -20.62 -57.69 -36.18
CA LEU A 921 -20.43 -58.49 -34.96
C LEU A 921 -21.58 -59.47 -34.67
N LEU A 922 -22.81 -59.15 -35.10
CA LEU A 922 -23.98 -60.02 -34.98
C LEU A 922 -23.99 -61.12 -36.06
N GLU A 923 -23.66 -60.79 -37.30
CA GLU A 923 -23.67 -61.74 -38.43
C GLU A 923 -22.47 -62.71 -38.45
N ALA A 924 -21.31 -62.28 -37.93
CA ALA A 924 -20.06 -63.03 -38.06
C ALA A 924 -20.13 -64.49 -37.57
N GLU A 925 -19.43 -65.37 -38.29
CA GLU A 925 -19.34 -66.79 -37.96
C GLU A 925 -18.61 -67.05 -36.64
N LYS A 926 -19.10 -68.05 -35.90
CA LYS A 926 -18.58 -68.42 -34.59
C LYS A 926 -17.14 -68.93 -34.68
N GLY A 927 -16.32 -68.55 -33.70
CA GLY A 927 -14.88 -68.84 -33.70
C GLY A 927 -14.10 -67.74 -34.40
N ALA A 928 -13.33 -68.08 -35.42
CA ALA A 928 -12.38 -67.17 -36.07
C ALA A 928 -13.04 -65.93 -36.71
N GLY A 929 -14.25 -66.05 -37.26
CA GLY A 929 -14.96 -64.94 -37.92
C GLY A 929 -15.22 -63.76 -36.98
N VAL A 930 -15.88 -64.01 -35.85
CA VAL A 930 -16.13 -62.99 -34.80
C VAL A 930 -14.82 -62.35 -34.29
N VAL A 931 -13.76 -63.13 -34.14
CA VAL A 931 -12.45 -62.63 -33.67
C VAL A 931 -11.81 -61.69 -34.70
N SER A 932 -11.89 -62.02 -35.99
CA SER A 932 -11.39 -61.16 -37.08
C SER A 932 -12.17 -59.85 -37.20
N VAL A 933 -13.51 -59.87 -37.03
CA VAL A 933 -14.32 -58.65 -37.01
C VAL A 933 -13.98 -57.77 -35.82
N TYR A 934 -13.77 -58.35 -34.63
CA TYR A 934 -13.31 -57.60 -33.46
C TYR A 934 -11.93 -56.95 -33.67
N GLU A 935 -10.97 -57.68 -34.24
CA GLU A 935 -9.64 -57.16 -34.57
C GLU A 935 -9.72 -55.97 -35.55
N ALA A 936 -10.47 -56.12 -36.65
CA ALA A 936 -10.65 -55.04 -37.62
C ALA A 936 -11.32 -53.80 -37.00
N PHE A 937 -12.39 -54.00 -36.21
CA PHE A 937 -13.08 -52.90 -35.53
C PHE A 937 -12.19 -52.21 -34.49
N LYS A 938 -11.41 -52.98 -33.72
CA LYS A 938 -10.49 -52.44 -32.70
C LYS A 938 -9.32 -51.66 -33.31
N ASN A 939 -8.92 -51.99 -34.54
CA ASN A 939 -7.89 -51.26 -35.29
C ASN A 939 -8.40 -49.93 -35.87
N GLU A 940 -9.65 -49.86 -36.34
CA GLU A 940 -10.25 -48.59 -36.82
C GLU A 940 -10.70 -47.69 -35.65
N TYR A 941 -11.21 -48.28 -34.57
CA TYR A 941 -11.70 -47.58 -33.38
C TYR A 941 -10.93 -48.04 -32.14
N TRP A 942 -9.74 -47.44 -31.93
CA TRP A 942 -8.82 -47.80 -30.86
C TRP A 942 -9.43 -47.68 -29.45
N ASP A 943 -10.43 -46.81 -29.27
CA ASP A 943 -11.16 -46.58 -28.01
C ASP A 943 -12.33 -47.54 -27.77
N LEU A 944 -12.58 -48.50 -28.68
CA LEU A 944 -13.63 -49.51 -28.55
C LEU A 944 -13.55 -50.27 -27.20
N HIS A 945 -14.58 -50.13 -26.37
CA HIS A 945 -14.70 -50.79 -25.08
C HIS A 945 -15.10 -52.27 -25.20
N LEU A 946 -14.28 -53.16 -24.61
CA LEU A 946 -14.55 -54.60 -24.57
C LEU A 946 -15.85 -54.95 -23.82
N SER A 947 -16.26 -54.14 -22.84
CA SER A 947 -17.53 -54.26 -22.11
C SER A 947 -18.77 -54.12 -23.00
N TRP A 948 -18.68 -53.33 -24.06
CA TRP A 948 -19.75 -53.19 -25.05
C TRP A 948 -19.74 -54.37 -26.02
N VAL A 949 -18.58 -54.79 -26.53
CA VAL A 949 -18.46 -55.99 -27.39
C VAL A 949 -18.96 -57.25 -26.66
N GLU A 950 -18.65 -57.41 -25.37
CA GLU A 950 -19.21 -58.48 -24.54
C GLU A 950 -20.74 -58.43 -24.45
N ALA A 951 -21.34 -57.24 -24.40
CA ALA A 951 -22.80 -57.08 -24.37
C ALA A 951 -23.41 -57.47 -25.72
N VAL A 952 -22.84 -57.01 -26.84
CA VAL A 952 -23.24 -57.37 -28.21
C VAL A 952 -23.18 -58.88 -28.42
N LEU A 953 -22.13 -59.58 -28.00
CA LEU A 953 -22.08 -61.02 -28.17
C LEU A 953 -23.14 -61.76 -27.34
N ARG A 954 -23.45 -61.27 -26.13
CA ARG A 954 -24.45 -61.89 -25.25
C ARG A 954 -25.88 -61.78 -25.80
N THR A 955 -26.17 -60.88 -26.74
CA THR A 955 -27.50 -60.79 -27.37
C THR A 955 -27.70 -61.79 -28.51
N ARG A 956 -26.64 -62.45 -29.02
CA ARG A 956 -26.78 -63.50 -30.04
C ARG A 956 -27.53 -64.74 -29.52
N ASP A 957 -28.15 -65.49 -30.42
CA ASP A 957 -28.79 -66.80 -30.15
C ASP A 957 -27.77 -67.94 -30.03
N ASP A 958 -26.73 -67.93 -30.88
CA ASP A 958 -25.62 -68.89 -30.92
C ASP A 958 -24.52 -68.67 -29.86
N PHE A 959 -24.78 -67.75 -28.92
CA PHE A 959 -23.84 -67.30 -27.89
C PHE A 959 -23.35 -68.43 -26.96
N ASP A 960 -22.03 -68.50 -26.75
CA ASP A 960 -21.44 -69.27 -25.68
C ASP A 960 -20.26 -68.54 -25.00
N ARG A 961 -19.80 -69.08 -23.88
CA ARG A 961 -18.66 -68.50 -23.12
C ARG A 961 -17.33 -68.59 -23.88
N SER A 962 -17.21 -69.48 -24.86
CA SER A 962 -15.97 -69.63 -25.65
C SER A 962 -15.72 -68.40 -26.52
N MET A 963 -16.78 -67.81 -27.09
CA MET A 963 -16.71 -66.63 -27.95
C MET A 963 -16.16 -65.38 -27.23
N ILE A 964 -16.56 -65.15 -25.97
CA ILE A 964 -15.96 -64.07 -25.14
C ILE A 964 -14.52 -64.41 -24.77
N SER A 965 -14.20 -65.68 -24.53
CA SER A 965 -12.85 -66.11 -24.18
C SER A 965 -11.87 -65.93 -25.35
N SER A 966 -12.30 -66.21 -26.59
CA SER A 966 -11.49 -66.00 -27.80
C SER A 966 -11.27 -64.51 -28.11
N ILE A 967 -12.31 -63.66 -27.94
CA ILE A 967 -12.10 -62.20 -28.03
C ILE A 967 -11.14 -61.72 -26.94
N LYS A 968 -11.27 -62.19 -25.70
CA LYS A 968 -10.38 -61.78 -24.59
C LYS A 968 -8.92 -62.18 -24.80
N ALA A 969 -8.67 -63.37 -25.35
CA ALA A 969 -7.34 -63.80 -25.74
C ALA A 969 -6.77 -62.84 -26.81
N LYS A 970 -7.51 -62.61 -27.90
CA LYS A 970 -7.09 -61.72 -28.98
C LYS A 970 -6.91 -60.26 -28.52
N ALA A 971 -7.77 -59.77 -27.63
CA ALA A 971 -7.67 -58.43 -27.05
C ALA A 971 -6.44 -58.25 -26.13
N ALA A 972 -5.90 -59.33 -25.58
CA ALA A 972 -4.64 -59.31 -24.82
C ALA A 972 -3.40 -59.40 -25.72
N GLU A 973 -3.54 -59.91 -26.94
CA GLU A 973 -2.50 -59.99 -27.97
C GLU A 973 -2.42 -58.71 -28.83
N LEU A 974 -3.54 -58.00 -29.02
CA LEU A 974 -3.63 -56.80 -29.84
C LEU A 974 -3.05 -55.57 -29.13
N ASN A 975 -2.12 -54.90 -29.83
CA ASN A 975 -1.64 -53.57 -29.47
C ASN A 975 -2.00 -52.60 -30.61
N VAL A 976 -2.79 -51.59 -30.31
CA VAL A 976 -3.30 -50.61 -31.29
C VAL A 976 -2.81 -49.22 -30.91
N GLU A 977 -2.37 -48.44 -31.91
CA GLU A 977 -1.94 -47.06 -31.72
C GLU A 977 -3.12 -46.19 -31.24
N ARG A 978 -2.87 -45.33 -30.26
CA ARG A 978 -3.90 -44.43 -29.70
C ARG A 978 -4.00 -43.19 -30.58
N GLY A 979 -5.14 -43.01 -31.24
CA GLY A 979 -5.47 -41.80 -31.99
C GLY A 979 -6.26 -40.79 -31.17
N LEU A 980 -6.92 -39.84 -31.84
CA LEU A 980 -7.97 -39.03 -31.25
C LEU A 980 -9.10 -39.95 -30.75
N GLU A 981 -9.73 -39.60 -29.63
CA GLU A 981 -10.88 -40.35 -29.14
C GLU A 981 -12.05 -40.28 -30.11
N THR A 982 -12.72 -41.39 -30.38
CA THR A 982 -13.91 -41.42 -31.24
C THR A 982 -15.18 -41.27 -30.39
N ILE A 983 -16.35 -41.53 -30.98
CA ILE A 983 -17.61 -41.64 -30.23
C ILE A 983 -17.70 -42.95 -29.42
N MET A 984 -16.89 -43.98 -29.72
CA MET A 984 -16.91 -45.25 -28.99
C MET A 984 -16.44 -45.14 -27.53
N SER A 985 -15.59 -44.15 -27.20
CA SER A 985 -15.26 -43.75 -25.82
C SER A 985 -16.50 -43.41 -24.95
N LYS A 986 -17.58 -42.91 -25.57
CA LYS A 986 -18.86 -42.61 -24.91
C LYS A 986 -19.77 -43.84 -24.81
N VAL A 987 -19.54 -44.88 -25.63
CA VAL A 987 -20.30 -46.14 -25.68
C VAL A 987 -19.61 -47.20 -24.81
N ARG A 988 -19.78 -47.09 -23.48
CA ARG A 988 -19.16 -47.98 -22.47
C ARG A 988 -19.89 -49.31 -22.35
#